data_AF-A0A7Z8L5X0-F1
#
_entry.id   AF-A0A7Z8L5X0-F1
#
_cell.length_a   1.000
_cell.length_b   1.000
_cell.length_c   1.000
_cell.angle_alpha   90.00
_cell.angle_beta   90.00
_cell.angle_gamma   90.00
#
_symmetry.space_group_name_H-M   'P 1'
#
loop_
_entity.id
_entity.type
_entity.pdbx_description
1 polymer ?
#
loop_
_entity_poly.entity_id
_entity_poly.type
_entity_poly.pdbx_seq_one_letter_code
_entity_poly.pdbx_strand_id
1 'polypeptide(L)'
;MIAPSKDASPWQGRITLSHGILALILVLWRPLIATPNHLGLDHQIWHLLLLLGWGLLTWEWVAGWRRCLRAHWGGLLAAMVVILLLPAWLRAANPAGGAGFAIAVLGQLLFAGYLIQIVDRWRHLIFAALIASLALLSILGLAQRYWVLPAMEGLLQQGELDLDSLGGSAEEIGERIRRGGVYASFTLANTLALVMASMLLLCIGSGLRSLRERAWPASALLIPIALAGISVLSIANAKGAWLGLSVGMLAVLLYRLGPRARWAALGLGLGAALAIFTRLPWMEVSSVAVRLGYWQSALGLWWQQPLWGHGWEQFAHQHAAVMPVWGEWSKRVHNEILEALVAGGLWAGLALAACLGYLAYPRNGAAAQDRSQKVDNGPDHGTAASDPAWIPLLAAPLLAYAGLLGTGISDNIAFWPGGQQAGIQILWMLLLGGAATAIIAFLADGRFIPGHKWLWATILVLSSACLIDFHLHETGFLAILVVLSVLNSGSWRGWTWESGQPRQRLVSALAILALLLGLGLYFQASQRRAALEWGRSLDHLLDQARAGDAWAQGWLQQQSPASGIHGPDYLQFAQREMTRLALAFPASEPLHLRAQLQLTSPRQRIDGIREHQRRFQPSSATWAAIALAHAELREWTSAIAAQRQVIQHAPWHLPHRQRLIRFYEQAKMVSGSDAAMLERLIDDEQNFIERYNPEVFSRNRAR
;
A
#
# COMPACT_ATOMS: atom_id res chain seq x y z
N MET A 1 -39.24 17.26 26.30
CA MET A 1 -38.56 15.99 26.64
C MET A 1 -39.51 14.85 26.31
N ILE A 2 -39.22 14.08 25.26
CA ILE A 2 -40.01 12.88 24.93
C ILE A 2 -39.44 11.75 25.78
N ALA A 3 -40.26 11.16 26.66
CA ALA A 3 -39.86 10.01 27.45
C ALA A 3 -39.39 8.88 26.51
N PRO A 4 -38.23 8.24 26.76
CA PRO A 4 -37.80 7.11 25.96
C PRO A 4 -38.87 6.01 26.06
N SER A 5 -39.43 5.61 24.92
CA SER A 5 -40.33 4.46 24.86
C SER A 5 -39.56 3.24 25.35
N LYS A 6 -40.06 2.58 26.40
CA LYS A 6 -39.41 1.41 27.02
C LYS A 6 -39.29 0.20 26.08
N ASP A 7 -39.94 0.23 24.93
CA ASP A 7 -39.87 -0.84 23.94
C ASP A 7 -38.80 -0.52 22.88
N ALA A 8 -37.56 -0.92 23.16
CA ALA A 8 -36.55 -1.01 22.11
C ALA A 8 -37.06 -2.00 21.05
N SER A 9 -37.45 -1.49 19.89
CA SER A 9 -38.03 -2.33 18.84
C SER A 9 -37.07 -3.48 18.47
N PRO A 10 -37.56 -4.68 18.16
CA PRO A 10 -36.73 -5.83 17.76
C PRO A 10 -35.80 -5.52 16.57
N TRP A 11 -36.11 -4.48 15.79
CA TRP A 11 -35.27 -3.95 14.72
C TRP A 11 -33.95 -3.35 15.20
N GLN A 12 -33.94 -2.70 16.37
CA GLN A 12 -32.72 -2.07 16.90
C GLN A 12 -31.67 -3.11 17.29
N GLY A 13 -32.09 -4.25 17.83
CA GLY A 13 -31.21 -5.38 18.13
C GLY A 13 -30.57 -5.95 16.85
N ARG A 14 -31.37 -6.17 15.81
CA ARG A 14 -30.90 -6.69 14.51
C ARG A 14 -29.91 -5.76 13.82
N ILE A 15 -30.20 -4.46 13.77
CA ILE A 15 -29.30 -3.47 13.14
C ILE A 15 -27.99 -3.37 13.90
N THR A 16 -28.04 -3.42 15.23
CA THR A 16 -26.81 -3.40 16.01
C THR A 16 -25.96 -4.63 15.69
N LEU A 17 -26.56 -5.81 15.58
CA LEU A 17 -25.87 -7.02 15.16
C LEU A 17 -25.25 -6.87 13.76
N SER A 18 -25.98 -6.29 12.80
CA SER A 18 -25.46 -6.00 11.46
C SER A 18 -24.22 -5.10 11.50
N HIS A 19 -24.20 -4.08 12.37
CA HIS A 19 -23.00 -3.26 12.60
C HIS A 19 -21.82 -4.08 13.13
N GLY A 20 -22.08 -5.00 14.06
CA GLY A 20 -21.07 -5.93 14.56
C GLY A 20 -20.48 -6.82 13.46
N ILE A 21 -21.34 -7.42 12.62
CA ILE A 21 -20.95 -8.26 11.47
C ILE A 21 -20.06 -7.45 10.52
N LEU A 22 -20.54 -6.28 10.10
CA LEU A 22 -19.81 -5.42 9.16
C LEU A 22 -18.48 -4.95 9.73
N ALA A 23 -18.43 -4.55 11.01
CA ALA A 23 -17.20 -4.14 11.65
C ALA A 23 -16.16 -5.27 11.68
N LEU A 24 -16.58 -6.48 12.04
CA LEU A 24 -15.70 -7.66 12.03
C LEU A 24 -15.15 -7.94 10.63
N ILE A 25 -16.01 -7.97 9.61
CA ILE A 25 -15.57 -8.21 8.22
C ILE A 25 -14.60 -7.12 7.77
N LEU A 26 -14.95 -5.84 7.94
CA LEU A 26 -14.13 -4.73 7.48
C LEU A 26 -12.76 -4.68 8.17
N VAL A 27 -12.70 -4.97 9.49
CA VAL A 27 -11.46 -4.99 10.27
C VAL A 27 -10.60 -6.21 9.95
N LEU A 28 -11.21 -7.40 9.83
CA LEU A 28 -10.51 -8.63 9.53
C LEU A 28 -9.95 -8.63 8.11
N TRP A 29 -10.75 -8.18 7.15
CA TRP A 29 -10.43 -8.30 5.73
C TRP A 29 -9.42 -7.26 5.26
N ARG A 30 -9.47 -6.03 5.78
CA ARG A 30 -8.66 -4.94 5.22
C ARG A 30 -7.14 -5.17 5.28
N PRO A 31 -6.54 -5.66 6.38
CA PRO A 31 -5.12 -6.00 6.43
C PRO A 31 -4.73 -7.09 5.42
N LEU A 32 -5.68 -7.93 5.02
CA LEU A 32 -5.47 -9.01 4.07
C LEU A 32 -5.58 -8.55 2.60
N ILE A 33 -6.22 -7.40 2.36
CA ILE A 33 -6.28 -6.71 1.06
C ILE A 33 -5.21 -5.60 1.02
N ALA A 34 -3.94 -5.97 1.10
CA ALA A 34 -2.85 -4.99 1.06
C ALA A 34 -2.40 -4.63 -0.36
N THR A 35 -3.02 -5.22 -1.40
CA THR A 35 -2.69 -4.94 -2.80
C THR A 35 -2.81 -3.44 -3.14
N PRO A 36 -1.87 -2.88 -3.92
CA PRO A 36 -1.88 -1.49 -4.35
C PRO A 36 -2.85 -1.28 -5.52
N ASN A 37 -3.42 -2.35 -6.08
CA ASN A 37 -4.47 -2.25 -7.08
C ASN A 37 -5.78 -1.83 -6.38
N HIS A 38 -5.93 -0.53 -6.13
CA HIS A 38 -7.12 0.06 -5.51
C HIS A 38 -8.42 -0.18 -6.30
N LEU A 39 -8.30 -0.67 -7.54
CA LEU A 39 -9.42 -1.02 -8.41
C LEU A 39 -9.76 -2.51 -8.39
N GLY A 40 -8.98 -3.32 -7.65
CA GLY A 40 -9.19 -4.75 -7.43
C GLY A 40 -10.58 -5.04 -6.88
N LEU A 41 -11.17 -6.18 -7.25
CA LEU A 41 -12.54 -6.55 -6.87
C LEU A 41 -12.68 -6.65 -5.35
N ASP A 42 -11.62 -7.10 -4.69
CA ASP A 42 -11.44 -7.11 -3.25
C ASP A 42 -11.60 -5.71 -2.60
N HIS A 43 -10.94 -4.68 -3.14
CA HIS A 43 -11.14 -3.30 -2.70
C HIS A 43 -12.58 -2.86 -2.96
N GLN A 44 -13.15 -3.19 -4.12
CA GLN A 44 -14.52 -2.80 -4.47
C GLN A 44 -15.56 -3.38 -3.51
N ILE A 45 -15.46 -4.66 -3.18
CA ILE A 45 -16.34 -5.31 -2.21
C ILE A 45 -16.15 -4.68 -0.83
N TRP A 46 -14.91 -4.40 -0.42
CA TRP A 46 -14.65 -3.73 0.85
C TRP A 46 -15.31 -2.34 0.92
N HIS A 47 -15.22 -1.55 -0.15
CA HIS A 47 -15.90 -0.25 -0.24
C HIS A 47 -17.42 -0.43 -0.20
N LEU A 48 -17.98 -1.39 -0.92
CA LEU A 48 -19.42 -1.68 -0.88
C LEU A 48 -19.90 -2.00 0.54
N LEU A 49 -19.18 -2.86 1.27
CA LEU A 49 -19.49 -3.19 2.66
C LEU A 49 -19.40 -1.96 3.58
N LEU A 50 -18.41 -1.09 3.35
CA LEU A 50 -18.28 0.16 4.07
C LEU A 50 -19.46 1.10 3.78
N LEU A 51 -19.89 1.21 2.52
CA LEU A 51 -21.05 2.00 2.12
C LEU A 51 -22.35 1.46 2.72
N LEU A 52 -22.51 0.14 2.80
CA LEU A 52 -23.62 -0.49 3.52
C LEU A 52 -23.61 -0.11 5.01
N GLY A 53 -22.44 -0.12 5.66
CA GLY A 53 -22.29 0.34 7.04
C GLY A 53 -22.71 1.79 7.24
N TRP A 54 -22.33 2.68 6.33
CA TRP A 54 -22.77 4.08 6.34
C TRP A 54 -24.26 4.25 6.02
N GLY A 55 -24.81 3.44 5.11
CA GLY A 55 -26.23 3.38 4.83
C GLY A 55 -27.06 3.03 6.06
N LEU A 56 -26.61 2.03 6.84
CA LEU A 56 -27.21 1.67 8.12
C LEU A 56 -27.11 2.81 9.14
N LEU A 57 -25.94 3.44 9.30
CA LEU A 57 -25.80 4.60 10.21
C LEU A 57 -26.71 5.76 9.82
N THR A 58 -26.85 6.02 8.52
CA THR A 58 -27.72 7.07 7.98
C THR A 58 -29.18 6.73 8.26
N TRP A 59 -29.57 5.47 8.07
CA TRP A 59 -30.90 4.98 8.43
C TRP A 59 -31.18 5.17 9.92
N GLU A 60 -30.27 4.72 10.80
CA GLU A 60 -30.42 4.89 12.27
C GLU A 60 -30.62 6.36 12.64
N TRP A 61 -29.90 7.25 11.96
CA TRP A 61 -29.99 8.68 12.19
C TRP A 61 -31.33 9.27 11.71
N VAL A 62 -31.77 8.93 10.49
CA VAL A 62 -33.06 9.37 9.93
C VAL A 62 -34.24 8.82 10.72
N ALA A 63 -34.15 7.57 11.19
CA ALA A 63 -35.15 6.95 12.04
C ALA A 63 -35.17 7.53 13.48
N GLY A 64 -34.24 8.42 13.82
CA GLY A 64 -34.13 9.03 15.15
C GLY A 64 -33.58 8.10 16.23
N TRP A 65 -33.10 6.91 15.86
CA TRP A 65 -32.47 5.94 16.78
C TRP A 65 -31.09 6.38 17.23
N ARG A 66 -30.37 7.12 16.37
CA ARG A 66 -29.07 7.72 16.68
C ARG A 66 -29.20 9.23 16.80
N ARG A 67 -29.09 9.76 18.03
CA ARG A 67 -29.24 11.21 18.31
C ARG A 67 -27.95 12.01 18.19
N CYS A 68 -26.80 11.35 18.31
CA CYS A 68 -25.49 11.99 18.32
C CYS A 68 -24.54 11.32 17.33
N LEU A 69 -23.85 12.13 16.53
CA LEU A 69 -22.67 11.72 15.77
C LEU A 69 -21.41 12.09 16.54
N ARG A 70 -20.43 11.19 16.53
CA ARG A 70 -19.14 11.38 17.19
C ARG A 70 -18.10 11.77 16.17
N ALA A 71 -17.29 12.77 16.48
CA ALA A 71 -16.14 13.14 15.66
C ALA A 71 -14.88 13.27 16.53
N HIS A 72 -13.73 13.15 15.88
CA HIS A 72 -12.42 13.12 16.54
C HIS A 72 -11.42 13.99 15.80
N TRP A 73 -10.57 14.71 16.54
CA TRP A 73 -9.58 15.62 16.00
C TRP A 73 -8.59 14.95 15.05
N GLY A 74 -8.21 13.70 15.31
CA GLY A 74 -7.37 12.93 14.38
C GLY A 74 -8.04 12.73 13.02
N GLY A 75 -9.37 12.54 12.99
CA GLY A 75 -10.12 12.47 11.74
C GLY A 75 -10.19 13.82 11.02
N LEU A 76 -10.31 14.91 11.77
CA LEU A 76 -10.26 16.27 11.21
C LEU A 76 -8.88 16.58 10.61
N LEU A 77 -7.79 16.26 11.31
CA LEU A 77 -6.43 16.43 10.80
C LEU A 77 -6.20 15.59 9.54
N ALA A 78 -6.68 14.35 9.53
CA ALA A 78 -6.55 13.50 8.36
C ALA A 78 -7.40 14.00 7.17
N ALA A 79 -8.61 14.53 7.42
CA ALA A 79 -9.39 15.22 6.39
C ALA A 79 -8.69 16.48 5.87
N MET A 80 -8.03 17.25 6.74
CA MET A 80 -7.23 18.40 6.35
C MET A 80 -6.04 17.99 5.46
N VAL A 81 -5.35 16.89 5.78
CA VAL A 81 -4.30 16.31 4.93
C VAL A 81 -4.84 16.01 3.53
N VAL A 82 -6.01 15.35 3.45
CA VAL A 82 -6.66 15.04 2.17
C VAL A 82 -7.00 16.30 1.36
N ILE A 83 -7.55 17.33 2.01
CA ILE A 83 -7.87 18.61 1.35
C ILE A 83 -6.59 19.29 0.83
N LEU A 84 -5.51 19.28 1.61
CA LEU A 84 -4.24 19.89 1.24
C LEU A 84 -3.49 19.10 0.15
N LEU A 85 -3.71 17.79 0.05
CA LEU A 85 -3.17 16.95 -1.02
C LEU A 85 -4.02 16.97 -2.30
N LEU A 86 -5.26 17.46 -2.25
CA LEU A 86 -6.14 17.50 -3.42
C LEU A 86 -5.50 18.22 -4.63
N PRO A 87 -4.89 19.42 -4.50
CA PRO A 87 -4.20 20.06 -5.62
C PRO A 87 -3.01 19.25 -6.15
N ALA A 88 -2.37 18.45 -5.30
CA ALA A 88 -1.28 17.57 -5.70
C ALA A 88 -1.79 16.36 -6.50
N TRP A 89 -2.92 15.78 -6.09
CA TRP A 89 -3.57 14.68 -6.82
C TRP A 89 -4.13 15.13 -8.18
N LEU A 90 -4.64 16.36 -8.27
CA LEU A 90 -5.08 16.94 -9.54
C LEU A 90 -3.91 17.19 -10.50
N ARG A 91 -2.69 17.41 -9.97
CA ARG A 91 -1.43 17.55 -10.72
C ARG A 91 -0.60 16.27 -10.74
N ALA A 92 -1.20 15.12 -10.42
CA ALA A 92 -0.47 13.86 -10.38
C ALA A 92 0.18 13.56 -11.73
N ALA A 93 1.40 13.02 -11.72
CA ALA A 93 2.07 12.55 -12.95
C ALA A 93 1.17 11.59 -13.73
N ASN A 94 0.46 10.73 -12.99
CA ASN A 94 -0.63 9.92 -13.48
C ASN A 94 -1.94 10.31 -12.76
N PRO A 95 -2.85 11.09 -13.42
CA PRO A 95 -4.12 11.53 -12.82
C PRO A 95 -4.98 10.39 -12.27
N ALA A 96 -4.84 9.18 -12.83
CA ALA A 96 -5.54 7.99 -12.35
C ALA A 96 -4.98 7.44 -11.06
N GLY A 97 -3.65 7.36 -10.97
CA GLY A 97 -2.95 6.88 -9.80
C GLY A 97 -3.28 7.80 -8.64
N GLY A 98 -3.17 9.11 -8.87
CA GLY A 98 -3.61 10.15 -7.94
C GLY A 98 -5.08 10.00 -7.51
N ALA A 99 -6.02 9.85 -8.45
CA ALA A 99 -7.44 9.68 -8.12
C ALA A 99 -7.73 8.37 -7.38
N GLY A 100 -7.15 7.24 -7.82
CA GLY A 100 -7.31 5.94 -7.18
C GLY A 100 -6.78 5.93 -5.76
N PHE A 101 -5.61 6.54 -5.53
CA PHE A 101 -5.05 6.72 -4.21
C PHE A 101 -5.92 7.63 -3.34
N ALA A 102 -6.39 8.76 -3.88
CA ALA A 102 -7.31 9.67 -3.18
C ALA A 102 -8.57 8.94 -2.69
N ILE A 103 -9.19 8.12 -3.56
CA ILE A 103 -10.35 7.30 -3.22
C ILE A 103 -10.00 6.30 -2.12
N ALA A 104 -8.86 5.63 -2.20
CA ALA A 104 -8.42 4.68 -1.19
C ALA A 104 -8.25 5.34 0.19
N VAL A 105 -7.62 6.53 0.24
CA VAL A 105 -7.46 7.32 1.48
C VAL A 105 -8.80 7.79 2.01
N LEU A 106 -9.68 8.31 1.15
CA LEU A 106 -11.05 8.69 1.52
C LEU A 106 -11.83 7.49 2.08
N GLY A 107 -11.68 6.31 1.49
CA GLY A 107 -12.25 5.07 1.99
C GLY A 107 -11.77 4.74 3.42
N GLN A 108 -10.48 4.94 3.72
CA GLN A 108 -9.97 4.76 5.08
C GLN A 108 -10.49 5.81 6.07
N LEU A 109 -10.70 7.06 5.64
CA LEU A 109 -11.34 8.08 6.49
C LEU A 109 -12.81 7.77 6.77
N LEU A 110 -13.54 7.32 5.76
CA LEU A 110 -14.92 6.85 5.90
C LEU A 110 -14.98 5.64 6.84
N PHE A 111 -14.02 4.73 6.75
CA PHE A 111 -13.92 3.60 7.66
C PHE A 111 -13.63 4.03 9.11
N ALA A 112 -12.71 4.97 9.32
CA ALA A 112 -12.47 5.56 10.64
C ALA A 112 -13.73 6.23 11.21
N GLY A 113 -14.44 6.99 10.38
CA GLY A 113 -15.69 7.67 10.72
C GLY A 113 -16.84 6.71 11.03
N TYR A 114 -16.90 5.57 10.33
CA TYR A 114 -17.85 4.49 10.63
C TYR A 114 -17.52 3.83 11.97
N LEU A 115 -16.27 3.37 12.16
CA LEU A 115 -15.86 2.66 13.35
C LEU A 115 -16.07 3.50 14.62
N ILE A 116 -15.74 4.79 14.61
CA ILE A 116 -15.90 5.63 15.80
C ILE A 116 -17.37 5.79 16.25
N GLN A 117 -18.35 5.58 15.35
CA GLN A 117 -19.77 5.59 15.73
C GLN A 117 -20.19 4.32 16.49
N ILE A 118 -19.51 3.20 16.28
CA ILE A 118 -19.96 1.88 16.74
C ILE A 118 -18.98 1.17 17.68
N VAL A 119 -17.74 1.66 17.79
CA VAL A 119 -16.64 0.95 18.46
C VAL A 119 -16.92 0.65 19.93
N ASP A 120 -17.61 1.52 20.68
CA ASP A 120 -17.80 1.34 22.13
C ASP A 120 -18.46 0.01 22.46
N ARG A 121 -19.49 -0.37 21.70
CA ARG A 121 -20.22 -1.63 21.92
C ARG A 121 -19.44 -2.85 21.43
N TRP A 122 -18.62 -2.68 20.40
CA TRP A 122 -17.95 -3.77 19.69
C TRP A 122 -16.45 -3.81 19.92
N ARG A 123 -15.94 -3.10 20.94
CA ARG A 123 -14.51 -2.83 21.12
C ARG A 123 -13.67 -4.09 21.23
N HIS A 124 -14.12 -5.05 22.05
CA HIS A 124 -13.46 -6.33 22.26
C HIS A 124 -13.44 -7.17 20.99
N LEU A 125 -14.56 -7.19 20.26
CA LEU A 125 -14.71 -7.93 19.01
C LEU A 125 -13.85 -7.35 17.89
N ILE A 126 -13.81 -6.02 17.75
CA ILE A 126 -12.93 -5.32 16.80
C ILE A 126 -11.46 -5.61 17.12
N PHE A 127 -11.08 -5.59 18.41
CA PHE A 127 -9.72 -5.94 18.80
C PHE A 127 -9.39 -7.41 18.51
N ALA A 128 -10.29 -8.33 18.83
CA ALA A 128 -10.13 -9.75 18.55
C ALA A 128 -10.01 -10.02 17.04
N ALA A 129 -10.81 -9.34 16.21
CA ALA A 129 -10.70 -9.41 14.75
C ALA A 129 -9.35 -8.89 14.24
N LEU A 130 -8.82 -7.81 14.83
CA LEU A 130 -7.50 -7.33 14.50
C LEU A 130 -6.43 -8.39 14.84
N ILE A 131 -6.46 -8.99 16.03
CA ILE A 131 -5.51 -10.06 16.40
C ILE A 131 -5.64 -11.28 15.47
N ALA A 132 -6.87 -11.67 15.12
CA ALA A 132 -7.11 -12.74 14.17
C ALA A 132 -6.53 -12.42 12.79
N SER A 133 -6.72 -11.21 12.27
CA SER A 133 -6.14 -10.78 10.99
C SER A 133 -4.60 -10.88 10.99
N LEU A 134 -3.97 -10.50 12.10
CA LEU A 134 -2.52 -10.51 12.27
C LEU A 134 -1.96 -11.94 12.43
N ALA A 135 -2.71 -12.81 13.11
CA ALA A 135 -2.38 -14.24 13.18
C ALA A 135 -2.44 -14.89 11.80
N LEU A 136 -3.46 -14.56 11.01
CA LEU A 136 -3.60 -15.06 9.65
C LEU A 136 -2.52 -14.54 8.72
N LEU A 137 -2.14 -13.25 8.82
CA LEU A 137 -0.96 -12.72 8.12
C LEU A 137 0.31 -13.48 8.48
N SER A 138 0.46 -13.90 9.73
CA SER A 138 1.59 -14.73 10.16
C SER A 138 1.56 -16.10 9.49
N ILE A 139 0.39 -16.75 9.44
CA ILE A 139 0.20 -18.03 8.74
C ILE A 139 0.51 -17.89 7.26
N LEU A 140 0.00 -16.86 6.59
CA LEU A 140 0.29 -16.59 5.17
C LEU A 140 1.78 -16.37 4.93
N GLY A 141 2.46 -15.61 5.79
CA GLY A 141 3.90 -15.38 5.69
C GLY A 141 4.72 -16.66 5.85
N LEU A 142 4.38 -17.51 6.82
CA LEU A 142 5.04 -18.80 7.03
C LEU A 142 4.76 -19.76 5.85
N ALA A 143 3.52 -19.88 5.42
CA ALA A 143 3.14 -20.69 4.26
C ALA A 143 3.85 -20.21 2.98
N GLN A 144 4.04 -18.91 2.83
CA GLN A 144 4.80 -18.36 1.71
C GLN A 144 6.26 -18.85 1.72
N ARG A 145 6.91 -18.83 2.90
CA ARG A 145 8.28 -19.32 3.05
C ARG A 145 8.42 -20.81 2.80
N TYR A 146 7.52 -21.63 3.36
CA TYR A 146 7.69 -23.07 3.41
C TYR A 146 7.03 -23.83 2.26
N TRP A 147 6.02 -23.24 1.60
CA TRP A 147 5.27 -23.91 0.52
C TRP A 147 5.33 -23.13 -0.78
N VAL A 148 4.94 -21.84 -0.77
CA VAL A 148 4.76 -21.06 -2.02
C VAL A 148 6.08 -20.82 -2.73
N LEU A 149 7.08 -20.25 -2.04
CA LEU A 149 8.35 -19.91 -2.69
C LEU A 149 9.09 -21.16 -3.21
N PRO A 150 9.19 -22.28 -2.47
CA PRO A 150 9.76 -23.50 -3.01
C PRO A 150 9.00 -24.06 -4.22
N ALA A 151 7.66 -23.99 -4.22
CA ALA A 151 6.87 -24.43 -5.36
C ALA A 151 7.10 -23.55 -6.60
N MET A 152 7.11 -22.22 -6.43
CA MET A 152 7.42 -21.28 -7.52
C MET A 152 8.84 -21.46 -8.05
N GLU A 153 9.81 -21.70 -7.16
CA GLU A 153 11.19 -22.00 -7.54
C GLU A 153 11.28 -23.30 -8.35
N GLY A 154 10.57 -24.35 -7.94
CA GLY A 154 10.49 -25.61 -8.69
C GLY A 154 9.90 -25.42 -10.09
N LEU A 155 8.78 -24.72 -10.21
CA LEU A 155 8.16 -24.41 -11.52
C LEU A 155 9.07 -23.54 -12.39
N LEU A 156 9.80 -22.59 -11.80
CA LEU A 156 10.77 -21.77 -12.50
C LEU A 156 11.95 -22.63 -13.02
N GLN A 157 12.45 -23.56 -12.21
CA GLN A 157 13.52 -24.49 -12.61
C GLN A 157 13.06 -25.45 -13.72
N GLN A 158 11.78 -25.82 -13.73
CA GLN A 158 11.17 -26.67 -14.75
C GLN A 158 10.82 -25.91 -16.04
N GLY A 159 10.90 -24.58 -16.05
CA GLY A 159 10.45 -23.74 -17.17
C GLY A 159 8.94 -23.67 -17.32
N GLU A 160 8.19 -24.13 -16.31
CA GLU A 160 6.72 -24.09 -16.27
C GLU A 160 6.18 -22.76 -15.77
N LEU A 161 6.99 -22.00 -15.00
CA LEU A 161 6.67 -20.64 -14.59
C LEU A 161 7.22 -19.64 -15.61
N ASP A 162 6.38 -19.24 -16.56
CA ASP A 162 6.70 -18.15 -17.48
C ASP A 162 6.65 -16.80 -16.75
N LEU A 163 7.81 -16.34 -16.29
CA LEU A 163 7.93 -15.02 -15.66
C LEU A 163 7.56 -13.89 -16.62
N ASP A 164 7.79 -14.04 -17.94
CA ASP A 164 7.50 -12.99 -18.92
C ASP A 164 5.99 -12.77 -19.09
N SER A 165 5.18 -13.82 -18.91
CA SER A 165 3.72 -13.74 -18.85
C SER A 165 3.20 -12.90 -17.67
N LEU A 166 3.98 -12.78 -16.59
CA LEU A 166 3.64 -12.01 -15.39
C LEU A 166 3.93 -10.50 -15.56
N GLY A 167 4.46 -10.08 -16.72
CA GLY A 167 4.68 -8.69 -17.09
C GLY A 167 5.63 -7.96 -16.13
N GLY A 168 5.32 -6.69 -15.79
CA GLY A 168 6.17 -5.86 -14.92
C GLY A 168 6.39 -6.42 -13.50
N SER A 169 5.70 -7.50 -13.11
CA SER A 169 5.89 -8.20 -11.83
C SER A 169 6.94 -9.32 -11.89
N ALA A 170 7.41 -9.71 -13.08
CA ALA A 170 8.40 -10.76 -13.30
C ALA A 170 9.71 -10.54 -12.52
N GLU A 171 10.26 -9.32 -12.63
CA GLU A 171 11.50 -8.92 -11.96
C GLU A 171 11.33 -8.94 -10.44
N GLU A 172 10.18 -8.45 -9.94
CA GLU A 172 9.84 -8.48 -8.53
C GLU A 172 9.71 -9.92 -8.03
N ILE A 173 8.93 -10.77 -8.70
CA ILE A 173 8.71 -12.17 -8.33
C ILE A 173 10.02 -12.97 -8.36
N GLY A 174 10.85 -12.77 -9.40
CA GLY A 174 12.17 -13.38 -9.47
C GLY A 174 13.11 -12.90 -8.36
N GLU A 175 13.02 -11.63 -7.95
CA GLU A 175 13.74 -11.14 -6.76
C GLU A 175 13.19 -11.75 -5.46
N ARG A 176 11.87 -11.94 -5.35
CA ARG A 176 11.22 -12.59 -4.19
C ARG A 176 11.68 -14.03 -4.01
N ILE A 177 11.66 -14.81 -5.08
CA ILE A 177 12.15 -16.20 -5.09
C ILE A 177 13.62 -16.23 -4.66
N ARG A 178 14.48 -15.41 -5.30
CA ARG A 178 15.92 -15.37 -5.00
C ARG A 178 16.25 -14.93 -3.57
N ARG A 179 15.51 -13.96 -3.02
CA ARG A 179 15.75 -13.45 -1.66
C ARG A 179 15.09 -14.30 -0.59
N GLY A 180 14.14 -15.16 -0.95
CA GLY A 180 13.37 -15.96 0.00
C GLY A 180 12.53 -15.13 0.98
N GLY A 181 12.25 -13.86 0.65
CA GLY A 181 11.55 -12.92 1.52
C GLY A 181 10.06 -13.22 1.59
N VAL A 182 9.44 -12.95 2.74
CA VAL A 182 8.00 -13.14 2.95
C VAL A 182 7.26 -11.80 2.94
N TYR A 183 6.08 -11.81 2.33
CA TYR A 183 5.27 -10.63 2.05
C TYR A 183 3.82 -10.80 2.54
N ALA A 184 3.36 -12.04 2.70
CA ALA A 184 1.96 -12.38 2.99
C ALA A 184 1.04 -11.72 1.96
N SER A 185 0.18 -10.78 2.37
CA SER A 185 -0.68 -10.00 1.48
C SER A 185 -0.07 -8.67 1.00
N PHE A 186 1.03 -8.21 1.62
CA PHE A 186 1.64 -6.91 1.32
C PHE A 186 2.52 -6.98 0.07
N THR A 187 2.82 -5.83 -0.54
CA THR A 187 3.79 -5.81 -1.65
C THR A 187 5.24 -5.76 -1.19
N LEU A 188 5.48 -5.30 0.04
CA LEU A 188 6.80 -5.08 0.62
C LEU A 188 6.98 -5.88 1.92
N ALA A 189 8.07 -6.63 1.99
CA ALA A 189 8.46 -7.41 3.18
C ALA A 189 8.65 -6.49 4.41
N ASN A 190 9.14 -5.27 4.20
CA ASN A 190 9.29 -4.28 5.28
C ASN A 190 7.94 -3.89 5.89
N THR A 191 6.89 -3.74 5.09
CA THR A 191 5.54 -3.41 5.59
C THR A 191 4.97 -4.55 6.40
N LEU A 192 5.07 -5.80 5.90
CA LEU A 192 4.68 -6.97 6.68
C LEU A 192 5.44 -7.02 8.01
N ALA A 193 6.76 -6.89 7.97
CA ALA A 193 7.61 -6.96 9.16
C ALA A 193 7.22 -5.90 10.21
N LEU A 194 6.93 -4.67 9.79
CA LEU A 194 6.48 -3.62 10.70
C LEU A 194 5.11 -3.92 11.30
N VAL A 195 4.18 -4.47 10.51
CA VAL A 195 2.88 -4.93 10.99
C VAL A 195 3.07 -6.05 12.02
N MET A 196 4.00 -6.99 11.79
CA MET A 196 4.36 -8.03 12.75
C MET A 196 5.00 -7.45 14.02
N ALA A 197 5.92 -6.49 13.91
CA ALA A 197 6.49 -5.80 15.09
C ALA A 197 5.40 -5.12 15.93
N SER A 198 4.45 -4.48 15.27
CA SER A 198 3.31 -3.80 15.89
C SER A 198 2.36 -4.79 16.57
N MET A 199 2.08 -5.91 15.90
CA MET A 199 1.34 -7.05 16.44
C MET A 199 2.01 -7.62 17.68
N LEU A 200 3.34 -7.79 17.70
CA LEU A 200 4.07 -8.31 18.84
C LEU A 200 3.88 -7.44 20.09
N LEU A 201 3.91 -6.10 19.94
CA LEU A 201 3.61 -5.19 21.04
C LEU A 201 2.20 -5.40 21.59
N LEU A 202 1.22 -5.60 20.71
CA LEU A 202 -0.15 -5.89 21.12
C LEU A 202 -0.24 -7.24 21.84
N CYS A 203 0.34 -8.31 21.28
CA CYS A 203 0.32 -9.65 21.86
C CYS A 203 1.05 -9.71 23.21
N ILE A 204 2.20 -9.06 23.35
CA ILE A 204 2.94 -8.95 24.62
C ILE A 204 2.11 -8.19 25.65
N GLY A 205 1.61 -7.01 25.26
CA GLY A 205 0.85 -6.16 26.18
C GLY A 205 -0.45 -6.79 26.65
N SER A 206 -1.09 -7.50 25.73
CA SER A 206 -2.26 -8.33 25.95
C SER A 206 -1.83 -9.50 26.87
N GLY A 207 -0.96 -10.42 26.45
CA GLY A 207 -0.53 -11.58 27.25
C GLY A 207 -0.08 -11.25 28.68
N LEU A 208 0.69 -10.18 28.89
CA LEU A 208 1.09 -9.74 30.24
C LEU A 208 -0.11 -9.33 31.12
N ARG A 209 -1.12 -8.69 30.52
CA ARG A 209 -2.37 -8.36 31.22
C ARG A 209 -3.13 -9.64 31.58
N SER A 210 -3.24 -10.59 30.66
CA SER A 210 -3.94 -11.87 30.89
C SER A 210 -3.27 -12.66 32.00
N LEU A 211 -1.93 -12.75 32.01
CA LEU A 211 -1.18 -13.40 33.08
C LEU A 211 -1.46 -12.74 34.44
N ARG A 212 -1.52 -11.40 34.48
CA ARG A 212 -1.85 -10.65 35.71
C ARG A 212 -3.28 -10.91 36.19
N GLU A 213 -4.23 -11.01 35.26
CA GLU A 213 -5.64 -11.29 35.53
C GLU A 213 -5.93 -12.80 35.69
N ARG A 214 -4.90 -13.66 35.62
CA ARG A 214 -4.99 -15.13 35.70
C ARG A 214 -5.88 -15.76 34.61
N ALA A 215 -6.02 -15.10 33.47
CA ALA A 215 -6.78 -15.59 32.31
C ALA A 215 -5.93 -16.53 31.42
N TRP A 216 -5.36 -17.59 32.03
CA TRP A 216 -4.41 -18.52 31.38
C TRP A 216 -4.77 -18.96 29.94
N PRO A 217 -6.04 -19.26 29.59
CA PRO A 217 -6.39 -19.65 28.23
C PRO A 217 -6.03 -18.57 27.19
N ALA A 218 -6.29 -17.30 27.47
CA ALA A 218 -5.98 -16.19 26.56
C ALA A 218 -4.47 -16.07 26.30
N SER A 219 -3.65 -16.22 27.34
CA SER A 219 -2.19 -16.24 27.21
C SER A 219 -1.70 -17.43 26.39
N ALA A 220 -2.29 -18.61 26.58
CA ALA A 220 -1.92 -19.82 25.86
C ALA A 220 -2.15 -19.69 24.34
N LEU A 221 -3.15 -18.90 23.90
CA LEU A 221 -3.36 -18.58 22.49
C LEU A 221 -2.45 -17.45 21.99
N LEU A 222 -2.19 -16.42 22.79
CA LEU A 222 -1.40 -15.26 22.36
C LEU A 222 0.09 -15.57 22.21
N ILE A 223 0.63 -16.51 22.99
CA ILE A 223 2.02 -16.95 22.89
C ILE A 223 2.34 -17.54 21.50
N PRO A 224 1.64 -18.57 20.98
CA PRO A 224 1.94 -19.12 19.66
C PRO A 224 1.71 -18.10 18.55
N ILE A 225 0.71 -17.22 18.67
CA ILE A 225 0.50 -16.11 17.74
C ILE A 225 1.71 -15.16 17.73
N ALA A 226 2.24 -14.80 18.91
CA ALA A 226 3.44 -13.97 19.02
C ALA A 226 4.68 -14.69 18.45
N LEU A 227 4.86 -15.98 18.73
CA LEU A 227 5.96 -16.77 18.19
C LEU A 227 5.91 -16.83 16.65
N ALA A 228 4.73 -17.04 16.06
CA ALA A 228 4.53 -16.98 14.62
C ALA A 228 4.90 -15.60 14.05
N GLY A 229 4.47 -14.52 14.71
CA GLY A 229 4.84 -13.15 14.33
C GLY A 229 6.35 -12.87 14.41
N ILE A 230 7.05 -13.39 15.44
CA ILE A 230 8.52 -13.31 15.57
C ILE A 230 9.19 -14.06 14.42
N SER A 231 8.72 -15.27 14.11
CA SER A 231 9.25 -16.07 13.00
C SER A 231 9.12 -15.32 11.67
N VAL A 232 7.94 -14.78 11.36
CA VAL A 232 7.72 -13.99 10.14
C VAL A 232 8.59 -12.73 10.12
N LEU A 233 8.67 -12.00 11.23
CA LEU A 233 9.53 -10.81 11.36
C LEU A 233 11.01 -11.15 11.11
N SER A 234 11.45 -12.32 11.57
CA SER A 234 12.84 -12.79 11.42
C SER A 234 13.12 -13.20 9.97
N ILE A 235 12.19 -13.91 9.32
CA ILE A 235 12.29 -14.31 7.91
C ILE A 235 12.22 -13.08 6.98
N ALA A 236 11.36 -12.11 7.29
CA ALA A 236 11.27 -10.87 6.50
C ALA A 236 12.55 -10.02 6.57
N ASN A 237 13.38 -10.23 7.61
CA ASN A 237 14.70 -9.61 7.79
C ASN A 237 14.70 -8.07 7.64
N ALA A 238 13.63 -7.41 8.07
CA ALA A 238 13.49 -5.97 7.97
C ALA A 238 14.08 -5.28 9.20
N LYS A 239 15.31 -4.76 9.08
CA LYS A 239 16.01 -4.02 10.16
C LYS A 239 15.16 -2.89 10.75
N GLY A 240 14.41 -2.17 9.91
CA GLY A 240 13.52 -1.09 10.34
C GLY A 240 12.39 -1.54 11.27
N ALA A 241 11.84 -2.74 11.07
CA ALA A 241 10.78 -3.28 11.91
C ALA A 241 11.30 -3.66 13.31
N TRP A 242 12.50 -4.24 13.40
CA TRP A 242 13.16 -4.50 14.68
C TRP A 242 13.46 -3.22 15.45
N LEU A 243 13.97 -2.19 14.77
CA LEU A 243 14.16 -0.88 15.36
C LEU A 243 12.83 -0.28 15.87
N GLY A 244 11.77 -0.37 15.07
CA GLY A 244 10.42 0.03 15.47
C GLY A 244 9.95 -0.69 16.72
N LEU A 245 10.09 -2.02 16.77
CA LEU A 245 9.76 -2.83 17.95
C LEU A 245 10.54 -2.37 19.19
N SER A 246 11.84 -2.14 19.06
CA SER A 246 12.69 -1.64 20.15
C SER A 246 12.25 -0.27 20.65
N VAL A 247 11.92 0.65 19.74
CA VAL A 247 11.39 1.99 20.09
C VAL A 247 10.05 1.86 20.82
N GLY A 248 9.13 1.01 20.35
CA GLY A 248 7.86 0.77 21.02
C GLY A 248 8.01 0.17 22.42
N MET A 249 8.89 -0.82 22.57
CA MET A 249 9.21 -1.42 23.87
C MET A 249 9.84 -0.40 24.83
N LEU A 250 10.79 0.41 24.33
CA LEU A 250 11.39 1.49 25.10
C LEU A 250 10.33 2.52 25.52
N ALA A 251 9.42 2.89 24.64
CA ALA A 251 8.34 3.83 24.93
C ALA A 251 7.41 3.31 26.05
N VAL A 252 7.04 2.02 26.02
CA VAL A 252 6.27 1.38 27.10
C VAL A 252 7.05 1.36 28.41
N LEU A 253 8.35 1.04 28.36
CA LEU A 253 9.23 1.02 29.51
C LEU A 253 9.33 2.41 30.14
N LEU A 254 9.65 3.44 29.35
CA LEU A 254 9.71 4.83 29.77
C LEU A 254 8.39 5.28 30.40
N TYR A 255 7.25 4.90 29.82
CA TYR A 255 5.95 5.23 30.40
C TYR A 255 5.79 4.64 31.82
N ARG A 256 6.35 3.46 32.09
CA ARG A 256 6.28 2.78 33.40
C ARG A 256 7.30 3.27 34.41
N LEU A 257 8.46 3.75 33.97
CA LEU A 257 9.52 4.21 34.85
C LEU A 257 9.17 5.55 35.52
N GLY A 258 9.68 5.77 36.74
CA GLY A 258 9.64 7.07 37.41
C GLY A 258 10.55 8.11 36.70
N PRO A 259 10.39 9.42 36.98
CA PRO A 259 11.06 10.49 36.22
C PRO A 259 12.58 10.32 36.09
N ARG A 260 13.27 9.91 37.17
CA ARG A 260 14.72 9.70 37.17
C ARG A 260 15.15 8.49 36.33
N ALA A 261 14.42 7.38 36.44
CA ALA A 261 14.72 6.17 35.69
C ALA A 261 14.41 6.33 34.18
N ARG A 262 13.47 7.21 33.80
CA ARG A 262 13.21 7.56 32.39
C ARG A 262 14.43 8.18 31.73
N TRP A 263 15.06 9.15 32.38
CA TRP A 263 16.28 9.79 31.85
C TRP A 263 17.44 8.81 31.73
N ALA A 264 17.61 7.91 32.70
CA ALA A 264 18.60 6.84 32.63
C ALA A 264 18.34 5.88 31.44
N ALA A 265 17.10 5.44 31.25
CA ALA A 265 16.73 4.55 30.14
C ALA A 265 16.85 5.25 28.78
N LEU A 266 16.50 6.53 28.67
CA LEU A 266 16.75 7.34 27.47
C LEU A 266 18.24 7.49 27.20
N GLY A 267 19.03 7.81 28.22
CA GLY A 267 20.49 7.94 28.09
C GLY A 267 21.15 6.63 27.65
N LEU A 268 20.74 5.49 28.23
CA LEU A 268 21.21 4.16 27.82
C LEU A 268 20.77 3.80 26.41
N GLY A 269 19.51 4.08 26.04
CA GLY A 269 18.99 3.84 24.71
C GLY A 269 19.70 4.67 23.64
N LEU A 270 19.88 5.97 23.89
CA LEU A 270 20.63 6.87 23.01
C LEU A 270 22.12 6.50 22.95
N GLY A 271 22.72 6.13 24.09
CA GLY A 271 24.11 5.69 24.16
C GLY A 271 24.35 4.38 23.39
N ALA A 272 23.44 3.41 23.51
CA ALA A 272 23.50 2.16 22.76
C ALA A 272 23.27 2.40 21.25
N ALA A 273 22.27 3.22 20.90
CA ALA A 273 22.02 3.62 19.52
C ALA A 273 23.25 4.31 18.93
N LEU A 274 23.83 5.29 19.63
CA LEU A 274 25.04 6.01 19.22
C LEU A 274 26.25 5.08 19.11
N ALA A 275 26.46 4.16 20.06
CA ALA A 275 27.56 3.20 19.99
C ALA A 275 27.45 2.29 18.77
N ILE A 276 26.24 1.79 18.46
CA ILE A 276 25.96 1.01 17.25
C ILE A 276 26.17 1.89 16.00
N PHE A 277 25.67 3.12 16.03
CA PHE A 277 25.78 4.12 14.95
C PHE A 277 27.25 4.42 14.63
N THR A 278 28.11 4.58 15.63
CA THR A 278 29.54 4.88 15.43
C THR A 278 30.39 3.69 14.98
N ARG A 279 29.93 2.46 15.19
CA ARG A 279 30.69 1.24 14.84
C ARG A 279 30.28 0.62 13.52
N LEU A 280 29.12 1.00 12.97
CA LEU A 280 28.69 0.55 11.65
C LEU A 280 29.30 1.46 10.58
N PRO A 281 30.08 0.93 9.63
CA PRO A 281 30.47 1.69 8.45
C PRO A 281 29.21 2.08 7.67
N TRP A 282 28.86 3.37 7.76
CA TRP A 282 27.67 4.01 7.19
C TRP A 282 27.43 3.66 5.72
N MET A 283 28.52 3.45 4.99
CA MET A 283 28.54 3.17 3.56
C MET A 283 28.34 1.68 3.23
N GLU A 284 28.54 0.77 4.18
CA GLU A 284 28.31 -0.68 3.98
C GLU A 284 26.87 -1.09 4.32
N VAL A 285 26.14 -0.28 5.08
CA VAL A 285 24.71 -0.49 5.29
C VAL A 285 23.92 0.19 4.17
N SER A 286 23.95 -0.45 3.00
CA SER A 286 23.27 0.00 1.76
C SER A 286 21.93 0.69 2.02
N SER A 287 21.06 0.09 2.84
CA SER A 287 19.73 0.63 3.15
C SER A 287 19.69 2.01 3.81
N VAL A 288 20.68 2.37 4.65
CA VAL A 288 20.71 3.69 5.33
C VAL A 288 21.13 4.78 4.35
N ALA A 289 22.20 4.53 3.59
CA ALA A 289 22.65 5.43 2.54
C ALA A 289 21.51 5.70 1.55
N VAL A 290 20.86 4.65 1.04
CA VAL A 290 19.70 4.76 0.13
C VAL A 290 18.62 5.70 0.68
N ARG A 291 18.22 5.52 1.95
CA ARG A 291 17.21 6.37 2.61
C ARG A 291 17.66 7.81 2.79
N LEU A 292 18.92 8.05 3.16
CA LEU A 292 19.48 9.40 3.23
C LEU A 292 19.46 10.08 1.85
N GLY A 293 19.73 9.31 0.79
CA GLY A 293 19.64 9.77 -0.59
C GLY A 293 18.22 10.21 -0.94
N TYR A 294 17.21 9.44 -0.52
CA TYR A 294 15.80 9.82 -0.70
C TYR A 294 15.43 11.09 0.06
N TRP A 295 15.88 11.25 1.30
CA TRP A 295 15.70 12.48 2.06
C TRP A 295 16.31 13.68 1.36
N GLN A 296 17.57 13.56 0.90
CA GLN A 296 18.25 14.63 0.20
C GLN A 296 17.55 14.99 -1.12
N SER A 297 17.17 13.99 -1.93
CA SER A 297 16.40 14.20 -3.17
C SER A 297 15.06 14.88 -2.92
N ALA A 298 14.31 14.43 -1.91
CA ALA A 298 13.02 15.00 -1.58
C ALA A 298 13.13 16.45 -1.12
N LEU A 299 14.12 16.76 -0.26
CA LEU A 299 14.39 18.14 0.15
C LEU A 299 14.83 19.00 -1.03
N GLY A 300 15.65 18.47 -1.94
CA GLY A 300 16.04 19.14 -3.17
C GLY A 300 14.86 19.49 -4.08
N LEU A 301 13.91 18.55 -4.26
CA LEU A 301 12.68 18.81 -5.01
C LEU A 301 11.75 19.77 -4.28
N TRP A 302 11.53 19.57 -2.97
CA TRP A 302 10.72 20.47 -2.17
C TRP A 302 11.23 21.92 -2.26
N TRP A 303 12.55 22.13 -2.24
CA TRP A 303 13.14 23.47 -2.38
C TRP A 303 12.79 24.16 -3.71
N GLN A 304 12.54 23.39 -4.78
CA GLN A 304 12.13 23.94 -6.07
C GLN A 304 10.67 24.42 -6.08
N GLN A 305 9.78 23.77 -5.32
CA GLN A 305 8.35 24.14 -5.21
C GLN A 305 7.85 24.04 -3.76
N PRO A 306 8.28 24.93 -2.84
CA PRO A 306 8.17 24.71 -1.40
C PRO A 306 6.75 24.78 -0.86
N LEU A 307 5.89 25.61 -1.46
CA LEU A 307 4.53 25.86 -0.93
C LEU A 307 3.51 24.85 -1.42
N TRP A 308 3.55 24.52 -2.70
CA TRP A 308 2.50 23.72 -3.36
C TRP A 308 2.98 22.35 -3.81
N GLY A 309 4.30 22.11 -3.83
CA GLY A 309 4.86 20.86 -4.33
C GLY A 309 4.63 20.65 -5.84
N HIS A 310 5.23 19.58 -6.35
CA HIS A 310 5.29 19.21 -7.76
C HIS A 310 4.05 18.48 -8.26
N GLY A 311 3.22 17.94 -7.37
CA GLY A 311 2.14 17.00 -7.70
C GLY A 311 2.43 15.57 -7.24
N TRP A 312 1.40 14.75 -7.14
CA TRP A 312 1.49 13.37 -6.66
C TRP A 312 2.27 12.48 -7.62
N GLU A 313 3.03 11.51 -7.08
CA GLU A 313 3.93 10.58 -7.81
C GLU A 313 5.11 11.25 -8.53
N GLN A 314 5.19 12.58 -8.55
CA GLN A 314 6.29 13.30 -9.19
C GLN A 314 7.64 13.02 -8.54
N PHE A 315 7.65 12.66 -7.26
CA PHE A 315 8.88 12.25 -6.58
C PHE A 315 9.49 11.02 -7.23
N ALA A 316 8.70 9.99 -7.57
CA ALA A 316 9.20 8.81 -8.28
C ALA A 316 9.83 9.15 -9.63
N HIS A 317 9.27 10.12 -10.35
CA HIS A 317 9.76 10.52 -11.67
C HIS A 317 10.98 11.44 -11.61
N GLN A 318 11.05 12.33 -10.63
CA GLN A 318 12.03 13.42 -10.62
C GLN A 318 13.21 13.20 -9.67
N HIS A 319 13.08 12.33 -8.65
CA HIS A 319 14.13 12.17 -7.62
C HIS A 319 15.48 11.74 -8.20
N ALA A 320 15.46 10.97 -9.29
CA ALA A 320 16.66 10.44 -9.94
C ALA A 320 17.61 11.54 -10.41
N ALA A 321 17.05 12.65 -10.92
CA ALA A 321 17.82 13.78 -11.44
C ALA A 321 18.48 14.61 -10.32
N VAL A 322 17.95 14.57 -9.10
CA VAL A 322 18.47 15.32 -7.94
C VAL A 322 19.13 14.41 -6.90
N MET A 323 19.29 13.12 -7.20
CA MET A 323 19.87 12.15 -6.27
C MET A 323 21.38 12.37 -6.12
N PRO A 324 21.95 12.25 -4.91
CA PRO A 324 23.40 12.22 -4.75
C PRO A 324 24.01 11.01 -5.46
N VAL A 325 25.29 11.12 -5.86
CA VAL A 325 26.04 10.09 -6.61
C VAL A 325 26.01 8.72 -5.93
N TRP A 326 26.17 8.71 -4.61
CA TRP A 326 26.18 7.50 -3.78
C TRP A 326 24.78 6.90 -3.55
N GLY A 327 23.72 7.60 -3.97
CA GLY A 327 22.34 7.18 -3.84
C GLY A 327 21.97 6.03 -4.80
N GLU A 328 21.16 5.08 -4.32
CA GLU A 328 20.57 4.06 -5.18
C GLU A 328 19.30 4.59 -5.84
N TRP A 329 19.30 4.63 -7.17
CA TRP A 329 18.06 4.86 -7.90
C TRP A 329 17.12 3.66 -7.69
N SER A 330 15.90 3.93 -7.23
CA SER A 330 14.83 2.94 -7.17
C SER A 330 13.67 3.41 -8.03
N LYS A 331 13.02 2.47 -8.74
CA LYS A 331 11.80 2.75 -9.50
C LYS A 331 10.64 3.22 -8.61
N ARG A 332 10.69 2.90 -7.30
CA ARG A 332 9.69 3.31 -6.31
C ARG A 332 10.43 3.95 -5.13
N VAL A 333 10.43 5.28 -5.08
CA VAL A 333 11.02 6.08 -4.00
C VAL A 333 9.92 6.92 -3.37
N HIS A 334 9.45 6.54 -2.19
CA HIS A 334 8.35 7.17 -1.46
C HIS A 334 8.55 6.95 0.03
N ASN A 335 8.82 8.03 0.74
CA ASN A 335 8.60 8.13 2.16
C ASN A 335 7.38 9.04 2.28
N GLU A 336 6.34 8.64 2.98
CA GLU A 336 5.02 9.30 2.88
C GLU A 336 5.07 10.78 3.29
N ILE A 337 5.92 11.13 4.26
CA ILE A 337 6.10 12.54 4.64
C ILE A 337 6.85 13.28 3.55
N LEU A 338 7.88 12.67 2.98
CA LEU A 338 8.61 13.26 1.86
C LEU A 338 7.75 13.36 0.61
N GLU A 339 6.93 12.36 0.31
CA GLU A 339 5.98 12.37 -0.79
C GLU A 339 4.95 13.46 -0.56
N ALA A 340 4.34 13.56 0.63
CA ALA A 340 3.40 14.64 0.93
C ALA A 340 4.07 16.02 0.83
N LEU A 341 5.33 16.15 1.27
CA LEU A 341 6.11 17.38 1.19
C LEU A 341 6.47 17.75 -0.27
N VAL A 342 6.90 16.78 -1.07
CA VAL A 342 7.26 16.98 -2.48
C VAL A 342 6.00 17.21 -3.33
N ALA A 343 4.93 16.46 -3.07
CA ALA A 343 3.70 16.49 -3.86
C ALA A 343 2.82 17.70 -3.54
N GLY A 344 2.55 17.93 -2.25
CA GLY A 344 1.64 18.99 -1.77
C GLY A 344 2.33 20.17 -1.10
N GLY A 345 3.66 20.18 -1.03
CA GLY A 345 4.43 21.27 -0.42
C GLY A 345 4.44 21.23 1.11
N LEU A 346 4.93 22.33 1.69
CA LEU A 346 5.11 22.50 3.14
C LEU A 346 3.80 22.24 3.92
N TRP A 347 2.66 22.68 3.39
CA TRP A 347 1.37 22.55 4.08
C TRP A 347 0.93 21.09 4.22
N ALA A 348 1.04 20.31 3.15
CA ALA A 348 0.70 18.90 3.18
C ALA A 348 1.67 18.12 4.08
N GLY A 349 2.97 18.41 3.99
CA GLY A 349 3.99 17.81 4.86
C GLY A 349 3.75 18.10 6.34
N LEU A 350 3.50 19.37 6.71
CA LEU A 350 3.20 19.77 8.09
C LEU A 350 1.88 19.17 8.59
N ALA A 351 0.84 19.13 7.76
CA ALA A 351 -0.43 18.53 8.13
C ALA A 351 -0.30 17.03 8.41
N LEU A 352 0.46 16.30 7.58
CA LEU A 352 0.71 14.87 7.77
C LEU A 352 1.56 14.63 9.03
N ALA A 353 2.62 15.42 9.23
CA ALA A 353 3.45 15.35 10.42
C ALA A 353 2.63 15.66 11.70
N ALA A 354 1.76 16.66 11.66
CA ALA A 354 0.86 17.00 12.76
C ALA A 354 -0.16 15.87 13.03
N CYS A 355 -0.69 15.25 11.97
CA CYS A 355 -1.59 14.11 12.09
C CYS A 355 -0.90 12.92 12.78
N LEU A 356 0.28 12.51 12.28
CA LEU A 356 1.06 11.41 12.85
C LEU A 356 1.50 11.72 14.29
N GLY A 357 1.96 12.95 14.55
CA GLY A 357 2.31 13.40 15.90
C GLY A 357 1.12 13.37 16.86
N TYR A 358 -0.07 13.77 16.39
CA TYR A 358 -1.30 13.72 17.17
C TYR A 358 -1.77 12.28 17.46
N LEU A 359 -1.62 11.36 16.50
CA LEU A 359 -1.90 9.94 16.71
C LEU A 359 -0.92 9.31 17.71
N ALA A 360 0.37 9.68 17.61
CA ALA A 360 1.43 9.24 18.51
C ALA A 360 1.47 9.98 19.85
N TYR A 361 0.61 10.96 20.10
CA TYR A 361 0.59 11.70 21.36
C TYR A 361 0.01 10.83 22.50
N PRO A 362 0.73 10.64 23.63
CA PRO A 362 0.24 9.82 24.73
C PRO A 362 -0.98 10.49 25.38
N ARG A 363 -2.10 9.75 25.45
CA ARG A 363 -3.32 10.23 26.11
C ARG A 363 -3.44 9.64 27.51
N ASN A 364 -3.85 10.47 28.47
CA ASN A 364 -4.09 10.04 29.84
C ASN A 364 -5.43 9.30 29.93
N GLY A 365 -5.41 7.98 29.72
CA GLY A 365 -6.60 7.13 29.72
C GLY A 365 -7.30 6.94 31.08
N ALA A 366 -6.69 7.41 32.20
CA ALA A 366 -7.21 7.20 33.55
C ALA A 366 -8.58 7.85 33.79
N ALA A 367 -8.79 9.07 33.30
CA ALA A 367 -10.07 9.80 33.48
C ALA A 367 -11.24 9.19 32.69
N ALA A 368 -10.96 8.32 31.72
CA ALA A 368 -11.95 7.71 30.85
C ALA A 368 -12.44 6.36 31.33
N GLN A 369 -11.55 5.55 31.92
CA GLN A 369 -11.94 4.27 32.51
C GLN A 369 -12.93 4.49 33.66
N ASP A 370 -12.71 5.52 34.48
CA ASP A 370 -13.63 5.87 35.57
C ASP A 370 -15.02 6.31 35.07
N ARG A 371 -15.11 7.00 33.92
CA ARG A 371 -16.41 7.40 33.34
C ARG A 371 -17.13 6.24 32.68
N SER A 372 -16.42 5.37 31.95
CA SER A 372 -17.01 4.18 31.32
C SER A 372 -17.60 3.25 32.37
N GLN A 373 -16.87 2.98 33.46
CA GLN A 373 -17.36 2.13 34.54
C GLN A 373 -18.59 2.74 35.24
N LYS A 374 -18.69 4.08 35.33
CA LYS A 374 -19.85 4.74 35.94
C LYS A 374 -21.11 4.70 35.08
N VAL A 375 -20.97 4.67 33.75
CA VAL A 375 -22.12 4.60 32.82
C VAL A 375 -22.63 3.16 32.69
N ASP A 376 -21.73 2.17 32.71
CA ASP A 376 -22.11 0.75 32.62
C ASP A 376 -22.75 0.19 33.90
N ASN A 377 -22.60 0.87 35.04
CA ASN A 377 -23.26 0.50 36.30
C ASN A 377 -24.71 1.03 36.42
N GLY A 378 -25.27 1.61 35.34
CA GLY A 378 -26.69 1.96 35.29
C GLY A 378 -27.56 0.69 35.25
N PRO A 379 -28.65 0.61 36.05
CA PRO A 379 -29.46 -0.61 36.24
C PRO A 379 -30.16 -1.15 34.97
N ASP A 380 -30.17 -0.41 33.86
CA ASP A 380 -30.89 -0.76 32.63
C ASP A 380 -29.99 -1.33 31.51
N HIS A 381 -28.67 -1.44 31.68
CA HIS A 381 -27.81 -2.19 30.76
C HIS A 381 -27.70 -3.65 31.19
N GLY A 382 -28.86 -4.30 31.32
CA GLY A 382 -28.98 -5.72 31.63
C GLY A 382 -28.10 -6.54 30.68
N THR A 383 -27.17 -7.29 31.27
CA THR A 383 -26.56 -8.56 30.82
C THR A 383 -26.69 -8.96 29.34
N ALA A 384 -26.46 -8.05 28.40
CA ALA A 384 -26.39 -8.34 26.96
C ALA A 384 -25.20 -9.24 26.56
N ALA A 385 -24.45 -9.70 27.56
CA ALA A 385 -23.32 -10.61 27.46
C ALA A 385 -23.72 -12.06 27.20
N SER A 386 -24.96 -12.46 27.47
CA SER A 386 -25.45 -13.82 27.26
C SER A 386 -26.20 -14.01 25.94
N ASP A 387 -26.26 -12.99 25.09
CA ASP A 387 -27.03 -13.08 23.84
C ASP A 387 -26.24 -13.92 22.81
N PRO A 388 -26.76 -15.08 22.34
CA PRO A 388 -26.13 -15.93 21.32
C PRO A 388 -26.04 -15.25 19.94
N ALA A 389 -26.39 -13.97 19.86
CA ALA A 389 -26.31 -13.11 18.68
C ALA A 389 -24.89 -13.01 18.08
N TRP A 390 -23.83 -13.44 18.79
CA TRP A 390 -22.48 -13.49 18.21
C TRP A 390 -22.21 -14.76 17.38
N ILE A 391 -23.03 -15.81 17.48
CA ILE A 391 -22.86 -17.03 16.68
C ILE A 391 -22.99 -16.74 15.16
N PRO A 392 -23.96 -15.93 14.68
CA PRO A 392 -23.97 -15.44 13.30
C PRO A 392 -22.69 -14.66 12.90
N LEU A 393 -21.99 -14.03 13.85
CA LEU A 393 -20.72 -13.34 13.59
C LEU A 393 -19.58 -14.30 13.22
N LEU A 394 -19.73 -15.60 13.47
CA LEU A 394 -18.74 -16.63 13.12
C LEU A 394 -18.72 -16.97 11.63
N ALA A 395 -19.79 -16.62 10.89
CA ALA A 395 -19.82 -16.73 9.43
C ALA A 395 -19.11 -15.57 8.73
N ALA A 396 -18.91 -14.43 9.40
CA ALA A 396 -18.27 -13.25 8.82
C ALA A 396 -16.81 -13.52 8.40
N PRO A 397 -15.96 -14.17 9.20
CA PRO A 397 -14.61 -14.53 8.77
C PRO A 397 -14.60 -15.51 7.59
N LEU A 398 -15.55 -16.45 7.53
CA LEU A 398 -15.72 -17.33 6.38
C LEU A 398 -16.08 -16.56 5.11
N LEU A 399 -16.96 -15.55 5.21
CA LEU A 399 -17.32 -14.67 4.08
C LEU A 399 -16.16 -13.74 3.66
N ALA A 400 -15.40 -13.21 4.62
CA ALA A 400 -14.21 -12.42 4.33
C ALA A 400 -13.16 -13.26 3.57
N TYR A 401 -12.99 -14.52 3.97
CA TYR A 401 -12.13 -15.48 3.27
C TYR A 401 -12.72 -15.96 1.95
N ALA A 402 -14.05 -16.06 1.85
CA ALA A 402 -14.77 -16.27 0.60
C ALA A 402 -14.40 -15.22 -0.46
N GLY A 403 -14.35 -13.94 -0.06
CA GLY A 403 -13.90 -12.86 -0.94
C GLY A 403 -12.42 -12.92 -1.30
N LEU A 404 -11.55 -13.34 -0.37
CA LEU A 404 -10.09 -13.43 -0.57
C LEU A 404 -9.69 -14.50 -1.60
N LEU A 405 -10.50 -15.56 -1.70
CA LEU A 405 -10.23 -16.73 -2.53
C LEU A 405 -11.14 -16.84 -3.76
N GLY A 406 -12.36 -16.30 -3.70
CA GLY A 406 -13.33 -16.33 -4.80
C GLY A 406 -13.06 -15.34 -5.92
N THR A 407 -12.13 -14.38 -5.74
CA THR A 407 -11.86 -13.32 -6.73
C THR A 407 -10.53 -13.46 -7.47
N GLY A 408 -9.84 -14.61 -7.39
CA GLY A 408 -8.79 -14.97 -8.35
C GLY A 408 -7.52 -14.09 -8.40
N ILE A 409 -7.07 -13.49 -7.28
CA ILE A 409 -5.85 -12.62 -7.28
C ILE A 409 -4.89 -12.93 -6.11
N SER A 410 -5.22 -13.81 -5.19
CA SER A 410 -4.21 -14.36 -4.27
C SER A 410 -3.44 -15.46 -4.99
N ASP A 411 -2.59 -15.09 -5.96
CA ASP A 411 -1.67 -15.98 -6.68
C ASP A 411 -0.93 -16.93 -5.72
N ASN A 412 -0.69 -16.47 -4.50
CA ASN A 412 -0.10 -17.27 -3.43
C ASN A 412 -0.78 -18.63 -3.21
N ILE A 413 -2.11 -18.73 -3.21
CA ILE A 413 -2.80 -19.97 -2.83
C ILE A 413 -2.73 -21.02 -3.93
N ALA A 414 -2.60 -20.64 -5.20
CA ALA A 414 -2.38 -21.59 -6.29
C ALA A 414 -1.11 -22.43 -6.05
N PHE A 415 -0.13 -21.88 -5.34
CA PHE A 415 1.13 -22.54 -4.97
C PHE A 415 1.10 -23.22 -3.59
N TRP A 416 -0.06 -23.27 -2.90
CA TRP A 416 -0.20 -24.04 -1.66
C TRP A 416 -0.33 -25.53 -1.98
N PRO A 417 -0.10 -26.42 -0.99
CA PRO A 417 -0.35 -27.85 -1.20
C PRO A 417 -1.78 -28.09 -1.72
N GLY A 418 -1.89 -28.62 -2.94
CA GLY A 418 -3.16 -28.86 -3.63
C GLY A 418 -3.88 -27.61 -4.14
N GLY A 419 -3.28 -26.44 -4.05
CA GLY A 419 -3.86 -25.14 -4.39
C GLY A 419 -4.33 -24.98 -5.84
N GLN A 420 -3.90 -25.84 -6.75
CA GLN A 420 -4.39 -25.87 -8.14
C GLN A 420 -5.79 -26.48 -8.27
N GLN A 421 -6.27 -27.20 -7.24
CA GLN A 421 -7.58 -27.82 -7.22
C GLN A 421 -8.58 -26.91 -6.50
N ALA A 422 -9.65 -26.50 -7.19
CA ALA A 422 -10.67 -25.61 -6.62
C ALA A 422 -11.25 -26.13 -5.28
N GLY A 423 -11.44 -27.46 -5.14
CA GLY A 423 -11.92 -28.06 -3.90
C GLY A 423 -10.96 -27.86 -2.70
N ILE A 424 -9.64 -27.91 -2.95
CA ILE A 424 -8.63 -27.70 -1.91
C ILE A 424 -8.48 -26.20 -1.58
N GLN A 425 -8.63 -25.32 -2.58
CA GLN A 425 -8.72 -23.88 -2.31
C GLN A 425 -9.88 -23.57 -1.36
N ILE A 426 -11.06 -24.15 -1.61
CA ILE A 426 -12.24 -24.06 -0.73
C ILE A 426 -11.93 -24.59 0.68
N LEU A 427 -11.22 -25.71 0.79
CA LEU A 427 -10.80 -26.24 2.08
C LEU A 427 -9.89 -25.25 2.84
N TRP A 428 -8.91 -24.64 2.18
CA TRP A 428 -8.03 -23.64 2.81
C TRP A 428 -8.80 -22.41 3.32
N MET A 429 -9.79 -21.89 2.59
CA MET A 429 -10.68 -20.81 3.10
C MET A 429 -11.46 -21.27 4.32
N LEU A 430 -12.04 -22.46 4.32
CA LEU A 430 -12.79 -22.97 5.46
C LEU A 430 -11.89 -23.11 6.69
N LEU A 431 -10.66 -23.60 6.52
CA LEU A 431 -9.69 -23.75 7.60
C LEU A 431 -9.22 -22.40 8.15
N LEU A 432 -8.83 -21.46 7.29
CA LEU A 432 -8.35 -20.14 7.71
C LEU A 432 -9.47 -19.28 8.29
N GLY A 433 -10.65 -19.28 7.66
CA GLY A 433 -11.84 -18.61 8.16
C GLY A 433 -12.30 -19.21 9.50
N GLY A 434 -12.30 -20.54 9.62
CA GLY A 434 -12.59 -21.25 10.88
C GLY A 434 -11.59 -20.92 11.99
N ALA A 435 -10.29 -20.87 11.69
CA ALA A 435 -9.26 -20.47 12.64
C ALA A 435 -9.45 -19.01 13.11
N ALA A 436 -9.72 -18.09 12.19
CA ALA A 436 -10.01 -16.69 12.53
C ALA A 436 -11.24 -16.57 13.42
N THR A 437 -12.31 -17.28 13.08
CA THR A 437 -13.54 -17.38 13.85
C THR A 437 -13.28 -17.89 15.27
N ALA A 438 -12.49 -18.95 15.43
CA ALA A 438 -12.13 -19.51 16.73
C ALA A 438 -11.31 -18.51 17.58
N ILE A 439 -10.32 -17.83 16.98
CA ILE A 439 -9.53 -16.80 17.66
C ILE A 439 -10.43 -15.65 18.13
N ILE A 440 -11.35 -15.18 17.27
CA ILE A 440 -12.26 -14.08 17.60
C ILE A 440 -13.18 -14.47 18.74
N ALA A 441 -13.85 -15.63 18.65
CA ALA A 441 -14.76 -16.11 19.68
C ALA A 441 -14.06 -16.21 21.03
N PHE A 442 -12.85 -16.80 21.04
CA PHE A 442 -12.08 -17.02 22.25
C PHE A 442 -11.60 -15.72 22.91
N LEU A 443 -11.08 -14.77 22.13
CA LEU A 443 -10.59 -13.49 22.66
C LEU A 443 -11.73 -12.52 23.04
N ALA A 444 -12.87 -12.60 22.35
CA ALA A 444 -14.03 -11.77 22.63
C ALA A 444 -14.71 -12.15 23.95
N ASP A 445 -14.81 -13.46 24.24
CA ASP A 445 -15.38 -13.98 25.50
C ASP A 445 -14.57 -13.50 26.72
N GLY A 446 -13.23 -13.53 26.61
CA GLY A 446 -12.33 -12.98 27.62
C GLY A 446 -12.32 -11.46 27.76
N ARG A 447 -13.12 -10.73 26.97
CA ARG A 447 -13.18 -9.25 26.90
C ARG A 447 -11.81 -8.59 26.90
N PHE A 448 -10.93 -9.15 26.09
CA PHE A 448 -9.52 -8.82 26.18
C PHE A 448 -9.16 -7.58 25.38
N ILE A 449 -8.62 -6.55 26.04
CA ILE A 449 -8.07 -5.36 25.37
C ILE A 449 -6.75 -5.01 26.05
N PRO A 450 -5.66 -4.77 25.31
CA PRO A 450 -4.42 -4.30 25.90
C PRO A 450 -4.64 -2.97 26.61
N GLY A 451 -3.88 -2.73 27.68
CA GLY A 451 -3.90 -1.41 28.32
C GLY A 451 -3.56 -0.32 27.30
N HIS A 452 -4.17 0.87 27.45
CA HIS A 452 -3.99 2.02 26.56
C HIS A 452 -2.52 2.32 26.19
N LYS A 453 -1.59 2.08 27.13
CA LYS A 453 -0.15 2.29 26.91
C LYS A 453 0.42 1.43 25.78
N TRP A 454 -0.06 0.19 25.63
CA TRP A 454 0.38 -0.73 24.58
C TRP A 454 -0.21 -0.35 23.23
N LEU A 455 -1.50 0.01 23.18
CA LEU A 455 -2.13 0.56 21.96
C LEU A 455 -1.38 1.81 21.48
N TRP A 456 -1.10 2.73 22.39
CA TRP A 456 -0.31 3.93 22.10
C TRP A 456 1.09 3.59 21.56
N ALA A 457 1.82 2.67 22.20
CA ALA A 457 3.14 2.28 21.75
C ALA A 457 3.10 1.65 20.35
N THR A 458 2.09 0.83 20.06
CA THR A 458 1.88 0.29 18.71
C THR A 458 1.61 1.39 17.69
N ILE A 459 0.75 2.37 18.00
CA ILE A 459 0.49 3.53 17.14
C ILE A 459 1.77 4.34 16.91
N LEU A 460 2.59 4.54 17.95
CA LEU A 460 3.87 5.22 17.86
C LEU A 460 4.83 4.48 16.91
N VAL A 461 4.93 3.16 17.00
CA VAL A 461 5.77 2.36 16.09
C VAL A 461 5.31 2.51 14.65
N LEU A 462 4.01 2.32 14.39
CA LEU A 462 3.43 2.45 13.04
C LEU A 462 3.67 3.86 12.49
N SER A 463 3.35 4.90 13.28
CA SER A 463 3.49 6.30 12.86
C SER A 463 4.96 6.69 12.63
N SER A 464 5.87 6.18 13.45
CA SER A 464 7.31 6.47 13.32
C SER A 464 7.90 5.78 12.10
N ALA A 465 7.39 4.62 11.72
CA ALA A 465 7.87 3.96 10.52
C ALA A 465 7.40 4.65 9.23
N CYS A 466 6.27 5.37 9.24
CA CYS A 466 5.91 6.26 8.13
C CYS A 466 6.94 7.39 7.90
N LEU A 467 7.81 7.69 8.88
CA LEU A 467 8.96 8.60 8.71
C LEU A 467 10.15 7.95 8.00
N ILE A 468 10.16 6.63 7.87
CA ILE A 468 11.33 5.85 7.46
C ILE A 468 11.05 5.09 6.15
N ASP A 469 9.83 4.57 5.95
CA ASP A 469 9.48 3.65 4.86
C ASP A 469 8.04 3.80 4.33
N PHE A 470 7.75 3.03 3.28
CA PHE A 470 6.58 3.04 2.39
C PHE A 470 5.36 2.30 2.97
N HIS A 471 4.65 2.91 3.92
CA HIS A 471 3.59 2.17 4.62
C HIS A 471 2.16 2.69 4.39
N LEU A 472 1.91 3.94 3.98
CA LEU A 472 0.54 4.44 3.85
C LEU A 472 -0.11 4.10 2.49
N HIS A 473 0.68 3.88 1.43
CA HIS A 473 0.22 3.29 0.17
C HIS A 473 -0.36 1.89 0.32
N GLU A 474 0.15 1.13 1.29
CA GLU A 474 -0.37 -0.17 1.66
C GLU A 474 -1.62 0.01 2.52
N THR A 475 -2.78 0.07 1.87
CA THR A 475 -4.05 0.37 2.55
C THR A 475 -4.38 -0.55 3.73
N GLY A 476 -3.85 -1.77 3.76
CA GLY A 476 -3.92 -2.68 4.91
C GLY A 476 -3.19 -2.15 6.15
N PHE A 477 -2.02 -1.53 5.97
CA PHE A 477 -1.28 -0.87 7.05
C PHE A 477 -2.06 0.34 7.59
N LEU A 478 -2.55 1.21 6.69
CA LEU A 478 -3.34 2.38 7.08
C LEU A 478 -4.61 1.97 7.86
N ALA A 479 -5.25 0.88 7.46
CA ALA A 479 -6.41 0.35 8.16
C ALA A 479 -6.08 -0.14 9.58
N ILE A 480 -4.94 -0.80 9.78
CA ILE A 480 -4.47 -1.19 11.13
C ILE A 480 -4.27 0.07 11.98
N LEU A 481 -3.61 1.09 11.44
CA LEU A 481 -3.40 2.37 12.13
C LEU A 481 -4.73 3.05 12.48
N VAL A 482 -5.72 3.03 11.57
CA VAL A 482 -7.07 3.55 11.80
C VAL A 482 -7.76 2.80 12.94
N VAL A 483 -7.80 1.46 12.88
CA VAL A 483 -8.45 0.62 13.90
C VAL A 483 -7.82 0.87 15.27
N LEU A 484 -6.48 0.85 15.36
CA LEU A 484 -5.78 1.11 16.60
C LEU A 484 -6.03 2.53 17.13
N SER A 485 -6.05 3.53 16.25
CA SER A 485 -6.34 4.91 16.62
C SER A 485 -7.76 5.07 17.17
N VAL A 486 -8.75 4.40 16.56
CA VAL A 486 -10.14 4.40 17.06
C VAL A 486 -10.24 3.65 18.38
N LEU A 487 -9.61 2.48 18.52
CA LEU A 487 -9.56 1.73 19.79
C LEU A 487 -8.86 2.52 20.90
N ASN A 488 -7.86 3.34 20.57
CA ASN A 488 -7.15 4.20 21.52
C ASN A 488 -7.95 5.48 21.87
N SER A 489 -8.86 5.90 20.98
CA SER A 489 -9.64 7.15 21.11
C SER A 489 -10.72 7.13 22.20
N GLY A 490 -11.05 5.95 22.76
CA GLY A 490 -12.12 5.76 23.76
C GLY A 490 -11.91 6.47 25.10
N SER A 491 -11.06 7.50 25.16
CA SER A 491 -10.78 8.25 26.37
C SER A 491 -11.11 9.73 26.40
N TRP A 492 -11.51 10.45 25.32
CA TRP A 492 -11.61 11.92 25.48
C TRP A 492 -12.42 12.70 24.42
N ARG A 493 -12.80 13.93 24.84
CA ARG A 493 -13.44 15.10 24.19
C ARG A 493 -13.73 15.04 22.68
N GLY A 494 -14.50 14.07 22.24
CA GLY A 494 -15.25 14.18 20.99
C GLY A 494 -16.36 15.21 21.17
N TRP A 495 -16.56 16.05 20.17
CA TRP A 495 -17.79 16.80 20.01
C TRP A 495 -18.89 15.86 19.54
N THR A 496 -20.04 15.92 20.21
CA THR A 496 -21.27 15.27 19.79
C THR A 496 -22.12 16.29 19.07
N TRP A 497 -22.53 15.98 17.85
CA TRP A 497 -23.55 16.78 17.18
C TRP A 497 -24.94 16.29 17.58
N GLU A 498 -25.69 17.12 18.29
CA GLU A 498 -27.09 16.84 18.65
C GLU A 498 -28.04 17.07 17.46
N SER A 499 -29.11 16.28 17.41
CA SER A 499 -30.11 16.37 16.36
C SER A 499 -31.04 17.59 16.48
N GLY A 500 -31.17 18.39 15.42
CA GLY A 500 -32.10 19.52 15.32
C GLY A 500 -31.59 20.78 14.60
N GLN A 501 -30.30 20.87 14.24
CA GLN A 501 -29.72 22.08 13.64
C GLN A 501 -29.71 22.06 12.10
N PRO A 502 -29.87 23.21 11.40
CA PRO A 502 -29.74 23.30 9.93
C PRO A 502 -28.41 22.77 9.39
N ARG A 503 -27.37 22.75 10.24
CA ARG A 503 -26.08 22.10 9.98
C ARG A 503 -26.19 20.60 9.69
N GLN A 504 -27.23 19.90 10.16
CA GLN A 504 -27.45 18.49 9.86
C GLN A 504 -27.79 18.24 8.40
N ARG A 505 -28.65 19.08 7.80
CA ARG A 505 -28.97 18.97 6.37
C ARG A 505 -27.73 19.15 5.52
N LEU A 506 -26.83 20.05 5.94
CA LEU A 506 -25.54 20.26 5.28
C LEU A 506 -24.63 19.02 5.41
N VAL A 507 -24.49 18.44 6.61
CA VAL A 507 -23.64 17.25 6.81
C VAL A 507 -24.19 16.04 6.06
N SER A 508 -25.50 15.79 6.11
CA SER A 508 -26.13 14.71 5.34
C SER A 508 -25.99 14.95 3.83
N ALA A 509 -26.18 16.18 3.35
CA ALA A 509 -25.98 16.53 1.94
C ALA A 509 -24.51 16.35 1.52
N LEU A 510 -23.54 16.73 2.35
CA LEU A 510 -22.12 16.52 2.09
C LEU A 510 -21.75 15.04 2.10
N ALA A 511 -22.33 14.23 3.00
CA ALA A 511 -22.13 12.79 3.02
C ALA A 511 -22.73 12.10 1.78
N ILE A 512 -23.94 12.49 1.36
CA ILE A 512 -24.57 12.01 0.12
C ILE A 512 -23.76 12.46 -1.09
N LEU A 513 -23.31 13.71 -1.13
CA LEU A 513 -22.48 14.23 -2.22
C LEU A 513 -21.15 13.49 -2.29
N ALA A 514 -20.49 13.24 -1.16
CA ALA A 514 -19.27 12.45 -1.09
C ALA A 514 -19.50 11.00 -1.53
N LEU A 515 -20.64 10.40 -1.18
CA LEU A 515 -21.06 9.08 -1.64
C LEU A 515 -21.26 9.05 -3.16
N LEU A 516 -21.98 10.04 -3.72
CA LEU A 516 -22.24 10.15 -5.16
C LEU A 516 -20.96 10.42 -5.95
N LEU A 517 -20.08 11.30 -5.45
CA LEU A 517 -18.74 11.52 -6.01
C LEU A 517 -17.92 10.24 -5.95
N GLY A 518 -17.93 9.53 -4.82
CA GLY A 518 -17.26 8.25 -4.65
C GLY A 518 -17.76 7.19 -5.63
N LEU A 519 -19.08 7.08 -5.84
CA LEU A 519 -19.69 6.19 -6.82
C LEU A 519 -19.35 6.59 -8.26
N GLY A 520 -19.41 7.87 -8.60
CA GLY A 520 -19.04 8.37 -9.92
C GLY A 520 -17.57 8.08 -10.26
N LEU A 521 -16.68 8.36 -9.30
CA LEU A 521 -15.26 8.03 -9.40
C LEU A 521 -15.03 6.50 -9.48
N TYR A 522 -15.80 5.71 -8.72
CA TYR A 522 -15.76 4.26 -8.77
C TYR A 522 -16.15 3.72 -10.16
N PHE A 523 -17.28 4.16 -10.73
CA PHE A 523 -17.72 3.73 -12.06
C PHE A 523 -16.73 4.14 -13.14
N GLN A 524 -16.17 5.34 -13.05
CA GLN A 524 -15.12 5.80 -13.96
C GLN A 524 -13.88 4.90 -13.84
N ALA A 525 -13.51 4.54 -12.61
CA ALA A 525 -12.35 3.69 -12.36
C ALA A 525 -12.60 2.22 -12.76
N SER A 526 -13.81 1.69 -12.63
CA SER A 526 -14.17 0.34 -13.07
C SER A 526 -14.17 0.22 -14.60
N GLN A 527 -14.72 1.20 -15.31
CA GLN A 527 -14.64 1.28 -16.78
C GLN A 527 -13.18 1.35 -17.23
N ARG A 528 -12.38 2.15 -16.54
CA ARG A 528 -10.95 2.26 -16.78
C ARG A 528 -10.21 0.95 -16.54
N ARG A 529 -10.54 0.21 -15.48
CA ARG A 529 -9.93 -1.08 -15.18
C ARG A 529 -10.23 -2.09 -16.29
N ALA A 530 -11.49 -2.20 -16.70
CA ALA A 530 -11.88 -3.06 -17.81
C ALA A 530 -11.12 -2.71 -19.09
N ALA A 531 -10.93 -1.41 -19.36
CA ALA A 531 -10.12 -0.95 -20.49
C ALA A 531 -8.63 -1.28 -20.37
N LEU A 532 -8.04 -1.18 -19.17
CA LEU A 532 -6.63 -1.53 -18.94
C LEU A 532 -6.39 -3.05 -18.99
N GLU A 533 -7.30 -3.84 -18.42
CA GLU A 533 -7.26 -5.31 -18.50
C GLU A 533 -7.39 -5.75 -19.95
N TRP A 534 -8.35 -5.18 -20.69
CA TRP A 534 -8.47 -5.37 -22.13
C TRP A 534 -7.18 -5.01 -22.89
N GLY A 535 -6.58 -3.86 -22.59
CA GLY A 535 -5.31 -3.44 -23.19
C GLY A 535 -4.14 -4.38 -22.89
N ARG A 536 -4.06 -4.94 -21.68
CA ARG A 536 -3.04 -5.95 -21.32
C ARG A 536 -3.30 -7.28 -22.00
N SER A 537 -4.55 -7.72 -22.09
CA SER A 537 -4.92 -8.92 -22.84
C SER A 537 -4.55 -8.78 -24.31
N LEU A 538 -4.83 -7.62 -24.92
CA LEU A 538 -4.39 -7.33 -26.29
C LEU A 538 -2.87 -7.36 -26.44
N ASP A 539 -2.13 -6.77 -25.51
CA ASP A 539 -0.65 -6.80 -25.51
C ASP A 539 -0.09 -8.22 -25.43
N HIS A 540 -0.63 -9.04 -24.54
CA HIS A 540 -0.23 -10.45 -24.41
C HIS A 540 -0.58 -11.27 -25.67
N LEU A 541 -1.79 -11.11 -26.20
CA LEU A 541 -2.23 -11.76 -27.43
C LEU A 541 -1.38 -11.31 -28.63
N LEU A 542 -0.96 -10.04 -28.67
CA LEU A 542 -0.05 -9.53 -29.69
C LEU A 542 1.32 -10.21 -29.63
N ASP A 543 1.89 -10.35 -28.43
CA ASP A 543 3.17 -11.02 -28.24
C ASP A 543 3.07 -12.51 -28.64
N GLN A 544 2.00 -13.21 -28.24
CA GLN A 544 1.72 -14.60 -28.65
C GLN A 544 1.53 -14.73 -30.17
N ALA A 545 0.73 -13.85 -30.78
CA ALA A 545 0.48 -13.88 -32.22
C ALA A 545 1.77 -13.67 -33.03
N ARG A 546 2.70 -12.83 -32.55
CA ARG A 546 4.02 -12.61 -33.17
C ARG A 546 4.96 -13.80 -32.99
N ALA A 547 4.86 -14.51 -31.87
CA ALA A 547 5.56 -15.77 -31.67
C ALA A 547 5.01 -16.91 -32.56
N GLY A 548 3.95 -16.65 -33.33
CA GLY A 548 3.35 -17.61 -34.27
C GLY A 548 2.19 -18.42 -33.68
N ASP A 549 1.63 -18.01 -32.54
CA ASP A 549 0.48 -18.68 -31.93
C ASP A 549 -0.79 -18.48 -32.77
N ALA A 550 -1.26 -19.56 -33.41
CA ALA A 550 -2.44 -19.58 -34.25
C ALA A 550 -3.74 -19.27 -33.49
N TRP A 551 -3.83 -19.62 -32.20
CA TRP A 551 -5.01 -19.32 -31.38
C TRP A 551 -5.11 -17.81 -31.12
N ALA A 552 -4.01 -17.19 -30.70
CA ALA A 552 -3.97 -15.75 -30.47
C ALA A 552 -4.28 -14.96 -31.76
N GLN A 553 -3.72 -15.40 -32.89
CA GLN A 553 -4.03 -14.84 -34.21
C GLN A 553 -5.52 -14.99 -34.57
N GLY A 554 -6.09 -16.18 -34.42
CA GLY A 554 -7.50 -16.45 -34.71
C GLY A 554 -8.45 -15.66 -33.80
N TRP A 555 -8.12 -15.53 -32.52
CA TRP A 555 -8.90 -14.73 -31.56
C TRP A 555 -8.86 -13.24 -31.92
N LEU A 556 -7.68 -12.69 -32.23
CA LEU A 556 -7.55 -11.28 -32.64
C LEU A 556 -8.30 -11.01 -33.96
N GLN A 557 -8.34 -11.98 -34.87
CA GLN A 557 -9.14 -11.90 -36.10
C GLN A 557 -10.65 -11.91 -35.80
N GLN A 558 -11.12 -12.78 -34.91
CA GLN A 558 -12.54 -12.85 -34.53
C GLN A 558 -13.03 -11.61 -33.78
N GLN A 559 -12.18 -11.02 -32.94
CA GLN A 559 -12.47 -9.82 -32.15
C GLN A 559 -12.30 -8.52 -32.92
N SER A 560 -12.01 -8.55 -34.23
CA SER A 560 -12.01 -7.40 -35.12
C SER A 560 -13.42 -7.27 -35.74
N PRO A 561 -14.43 -6.74 -35.04
CA PRO A 561 -15.83 -7.10 -35.26
C PRO A 561 -16.50 -6.26 -36.35
N ALA A 562 -15.79 -5.35 -37.03
CA ALA A 562 -16.44 -4.27 -37.77
C ALA A 562 -15.73 -3.73 -39.02
N SER A 563 -14.55 -4.23 -39.41
CA SER A 563 -13.73 -3.51 -40.40
C SER A 563 -13.56 -4.21 -41.75
N GLY A 564 -14.07 -5.42 -41.94
CA GLY A 564 -13.84 -6.18 -43.18
C GLY A 564 -12.35 -6.47 -43.43
N ILE A 565 -11.55 -6.40 -42.37
CA ILE A 565 -10.10 -6.54 -42.42
C ILE A 565 -9.75 -8.04 -42.39
N HIS A 566 -9.29 -8.57 -43.51
CA HIS A 566 -8.73 -9.91 -43.63
C HIS A 566 -7.20 -9.82 -43.81
N GLY A 567 -6.43 -10.61 -43.04
CA GLY A 567 -4.96 -10.66 -43.15
C GLY A 567 -4.19 -10.08 -41.96
N PRO A 568 -2.91 -9.66 -42.10
CA PRO A 568 -2.00 -9.24 -41.01
C PRO A 568 -2.43 -7.97 -40.24
N ASP A 569 -3.55 -7.37 -40.63
CA ASP A 569 -4.08 -6.13 -40.08
C ASP A 569 -4.71 -6.27 -38.67
N TYR A 570 -4.83 -7.49 -38.13
CA TYR A 570 -5.18 -7.69 -36.71
C TYR A 570 -4.16 -7.04 -35.75
N LEU A 571 -2.89 -6.95 -36.17
CA LEU A 571 -1.85 -6.22 -35.45
C LEU A 571 -2.17 -4.72 -35.39
N GLN A 572 -2.65 -4.16 -36.50
CA GLN A 572 -3.08 -2.76 -36.56
C GLN A 572 -4.32 -2.52 -35.72
N PHE A 573 -5.28 -3.47 -35.69
CA PHE A 573 -6.44 -3.38 -34.80
C PHE A 573 -6.00 -3.30 -33.34
N ALA A 574 -5.23 -4.27 -32.85
CA ALA A 574 -4.78 -4.30 -31.47
C ALA A 574 -3.93 -3.06 -31.11
N GLN A 575 -3.09 -2.57 -32.03
CA GLN A 575 -2.35 -1.32 -31.84
C GLN A 575 -3.25 -0.08 -31.79
N ARG A 576 -4.20 0.06 -32.72
CA ARG A 576 -5.18 1.15 -32.71
C ARG A 576 -5.99 1.12 -31.43
N GLU A 577 -6.34 -0.07 -30.97
CA GLU A 577 -7.16 -0.25 -29.78
C GLU A 577 -6.35 0.04 -28.51
N MET A 578 -5.13 -0.44 -28.39
CA MET A 578 -4.21 -0.04 -27.32
C MET A 578 -3.96 1.46 -27.33
N THR A 579 -3.84 2.09 -28.51
CA THR A 579 -3.70 3.54 -28.65
C THR A 579 -4.99 4.26 -28.24
N ARG A 580 -6.17 3.75 -28.61
CA ARG A 580 -7.49 4.29 -28.24
C ARG A 580 -7.71 4.20 -26.74
N LEU A 581 -7.43 3.06 -26.14
CA LEU A 581 -7.49 2.85 -24.69
C LEU A 581 -6.52 3.79 -23.99
N ALA A 582 -5.34 3.98 -24.57
CA ALA A 582 -4.37 4.88 -23.98
C ALA A 582 -4.73 6.35 -24.07
N LEU A 583 -5.39 6.74 -25.16
CA LEU A 583 -6.00 8.05 -25.36
C LEU A 583 -7.14 8.30 -24.36
N ALA A 584 -7.97 7.28 -24.11
CA ALA A 584 -9.06 7.37 -23.15
C ALA A 584 -8.58 7.39 -21.68
N PHE A 585 -7.42 6.80 -21.39
CA PHE A 585 -6.96 6.56 -20.01
C PHE A 585 -5.45 6.81 -19.81
N PRO A 586 -4.99 8.02 -19.43
CA PRO A 586 -3.56 8.39 -19.32
C PRO A 586 -2.62 7.46 -18.50
N ALA A 587 -3.16 6.69 -17.55
CA ALA A 587 -2.44 5.67 -16.75
C ALA A 587 -1.94 4.47 -17.56
N SER A 588 -2.34 4.36 -18.81
CA SER A 588 -1.85 3.37 -19.74
C SER A 588 -0.51 3.78 -20.35
N GLU A 589 0.21 4.79 -19.83
CA GLU A 589 1.49 5.23 -20.36
C GLU A 589 2.41 4.04 -20.73
N PRO A 590 2.58 3.01 -19.87
CA PRO A 590 3.39 1.84 -20.24
C PRO A 590 2.79 1.03 -21.40
N LEU A 591 1.46 0.88 -21.46
CA LEU A 591 0.78 0.20 -22.56
C LEU A 591 0.89 0.99 -23.87
N HIS A 592 0.80 2.32 -23.80
CA HIS A 592 1.02 3.19 -24.97
C HIS A 592 2.46 3.06 -25.44
N LEU A 593 3.45 3.21 -24.53
CA LEU A 593 4.86 3.07 -24.89
C LEU A 593 5.13 1.68 -25.48
N ARG A 594 4.57 0.63 -24.90
CA ARG A 594 4.71 -0.74 -25.41
C ARG A 594 4.05 -0.91 -26.79
N ALA A 595 2.86 -0.34 -27.01
CA ALA A 595 2.21 -0.29 -28.32
C ALA A 595 3.12 0.35 -29.38
N GLN A 596 3.75 1.47 -29.03
CA GLN A 596 4.67 2.17 -29.93
C GLN A 596 5.96 1.39 -30.14
N LEU A 597 6.53 0.79 -29.09
CA LEU A 597 7.71 -0.08 -29.16
C LEU A 597 7.49 -1.33 -30.03
N GLN A 598 6.25 -1.78 -30.12
CA GLN A 598 5.85 -2.92 -30.92
C GLN A 598 5.76 -2.61 -32.43
N LEU A 599 5.87 -1.36 -32.88
CA LEU A 599 5.86 -1.06 -34.33
C LEU A 599 7.11 -1.67 -35.00
N THR A 600 6.92 -2.26 -36.19
CA THR A 600 7.98 -3.01 -36.89
C THR A 600 9.01 -2.10 -37.55
N SER A 601 8.58 -0.94 -38.06
CA SER A 601 9.50 0.05 -38.63
C SER A 601 10.11 0.93 -37.54
N PRO A 602 11.44 1.07 -37.46
CA PRO A 602 12.06 1.98 -36.51
C PRO A 602 11.58 3.44 -36.63
N ARG A 603 11.27 3.91 -37.85
CA ARG A 603 10.71 5.26 -38.06
C ARG A 603 9.32 5.41 -37.44
N GLN A 604 8.45 4.42 -37.64
CA GLN A 604 7.13 4.41 -37.02
C GLN A 604 7.25 4.38 -35.49
N ARG A 605 8.20 3.61 -34.93
CA ARG A 605 8.50 3.65 -33.49
C ARG A 605 8.90 5.05 -33.03
N ILE A 606 9.81 5.72 -33.73
CA ILE A 606 10.24 7.08 -33.38
C ILE A 606 9.05 8.04 -33.38
N ASP A 607 8.23 8.03 -34.42
CA ASP A 607 7.06 8.93 -34.53
C ASP A 607 6.02 8.62 -33.45
N GLY A 608 5.77 7.33 -33.22
CA GLY A 608 4.89 6.84 -32.16
C GLY A 608 5.35 7.24 -30.77
N ILE A 609 6.64 7.09 -30.47
CA ILE A 609 7.21 7.48 -29.18
C ILE A 609 7.25 9.01 -29.04
N ARG A 610 7.51 9.78 -30.12
CA ARG A 610 7.40 11.25 -30.05
C ARG A 610 5.96 11.70 -29.78
N GLU A 611 4.97 11.04 -30.38
CA GLU A 611 3.57 11.29 -30.05
C GLU A 611 3.27 10.98 -28.59
N HIS A 612 3.86 9.91 -28.06
CA HIS A 612 3.81 9.60 -26.64
C HIS A 612 4.43 10.74 -25.79
N GLN A 613 5.61 11.26 -26.15
CA GLN A 613 6.26 12.36 -25.43
C GLN A 613 5.49 13.69 -25.47
N ARG A 614 4.70 13.93 -26.51
CA ARG A 614 3.82 15.12 -26.56
C ARG A 614 2.69 15.06 -25.54
N ARG A 615 2.36 13.86 -25.07
CA ARG A 615 1.20 13.59 -24.19
C ARG A 615 1.60 13.27 -22.76
N PHE A 616 2.75 12.62 -22.59
CA PHE A 616 3.25 12.14 -21.32
C PHE A 616 4.64 12.72 -21.05
N GLN A 617 4.94 12.94 -19.77
CA GLN A 617 6.28 13.36 -19.38
C GLN A 617 7.28 12.26 -19.75
N PRO A 618 8.30 12.54 -20.58
CA PRO A 618 9.18 11.50 -21.08
C PRO A 618 9.99 10.87 -19.95
N SER A 619 9.96 9.54 -19.86
CA SER A 619 10.79 8.76 -18.94
C SER A 619 12.16 8.43 -19.56
N SER A 620 13.12 8.00 -18.73
CA SER A 620 14.40 7.45 -19.22
C SER A 620 14.20 6.25 -20.15
N ALA A 621 13.17 5.43 -19.92
CA ALA A 621 12.83 4.30 -20.78
C ALA A 621 12.32 4.77 -22.15
N THR A 622 11.49 5.81 -22.19
CA THR A 622 10.99 6.42 -23.42
C THR A 622 12.13 6.98 -24.28
N TRP A 623 13.07 7.70 -23.66
CA TRP A 623 14.26 8.21 -24.37
C TRP A 623 15.19 7.08 -24.82
N ALA A 624 15.35 6.03 -24.01
CA ALA A 624 16.18 4.88 -24.37
C ALA A 624 15.60 4.14 -25.59
N ALA A 625 14.28 4.02 -25.66
CA ALA A 625 13.57 3.45 -26.81
C ALA A 625 13.80 4.26 -28.09
N ILE A 626 13.69 5.58 -28.03
CA ILE A 626 13.99 6.47 -29.17
C ILE A 626 15.44 6.33 -29.60
N ALA A 627 16.37 6.30 -28.64
CA ALA A 627 17.80 6.18 -28.92
C ALA A 627 18.13 4.88 -29.66
N LEU A 628 17.55 3.75 -29.22
CA LEU A 628 17.70 2.46 -29.89
C LEU A 628 17.07 2.46 -31.29
N ALA A 629 15.88 3.03 -31.46
CA ALA A 629 15.22 3.09 -32.75
C ALA A 629 16.01 3.94 -33.78
N HIS A 630 16.61 5.06 -33.37
CA HIS A 630 17.52 5.83 -34.24
C HIS A 630 18.83 5.07 -34.54
N ALA A 631 19.37 4.34 -33.56
CA ALA A 631 20.57 3.53 -33.77
C ALA A 631 20.33 2.42 -34.82
N GLU A 632 19.16 1.79 -34.83
CA GLU A 632 18.77 0.80 -35.86
C GLU A 632 18.72 1.40 -37.28
N LEU A 633 18.34 2.68 -37.40
CA LEU A 633 18.37 3.42 -38.67
C LEU A 633 19.76 3.97 -39.02
N ARG A 634 20.77 3.72 -38.18
CA ARG A 634 22.12 4.31 -38.26
C ARG A 634 22.11 5.85 -38.24
N GLU A 635 21.08 6.44 -37.64
CA GLU A 635 20.97 7.89 -37.42
C GLU A 635 21.69 8.28 -36.12
N TRP A 636 23.01 8.08 -36.09
CA TRP A 636 23.80 8.12 -34.85
C TRP A 636 23.72 9.46 -34.10
N THR A 637 23.68 10.59 -34.79
CA THR A 637 23.53 11.91 -34.16
C THR A 637 22.25 12.00 -33.32
N SER A 638 21.14 11.49 -33.84
CA SER A 638 19.86 11.45 -33.14
C SER A 638 19.85 10.43 -32.01
N ALA A 639 20.46 9.26 -32.22
CA ALA A 639 20.60 8.22 -31.19
C ALA A 639 21.41 8.73 -29.99
N ILE A 640 22.55 9.41 -30.24
CA ILE A 640 23.39 10.05 -29.24
C ILE A 640 22.62 11.14 -28.48
N ALA A 641 21.90 12.01 -29.19
CA ALA A 641 21.12 13.08 -28.57
C ALA A 641 20.03 12.52 -27.62
N ALA A 642 19.30 11.50 -28.07
CA ALA A 642 18.29 10.82 -27.24
C ALA A 642 18.93 10.09 -26.04
N GLN A 643 20.08 9.43 -26.23
CA GLN A 643 20.79 8.75 -25.14
C GLN A 643 21.34 9.74 -24.09
N ARG A 644 21.73 10.95 -24.49
CA ARG A 644 22.08 12.02 -23.54
C ARG A 644 20.88 12.45 -22.70
N GLN A 645 19.67 12.47 -23.25
CA GLN A 645 18.45 12.69 -22.45
C GLN A 645 18.25 11.58 -21.41
N VAL A 646 18.48 10.31 -21.78
CA VAL A 646 18.44 9.18 -20.81
C VAL A 646 19.37 9.44 -19.63
N ILE A 647 20.61 9.89 -19.90
CA ILE A 647 21.60 10.19 -18.87
C ILE A 647 21.17 11.41 -18.03
N GLN A 648 20.54 12.44 -18.62
CA GLN A 648 20.02 13.57 -17.83
C GLN A 648 18.95 13.14 -16.82
N HIS A 649 18.12 12.16 -17.17
CA HIS A 649 17.12 11.61 -16.24
C HIS A 649 17.72 10.67 -15.17
N ALA A 650 18.86 10.04 -15.44
CA ALA A 650 19.52 9.11 -14.53
C ALA A 650 21.05 9.23 -14.61
N PRO A 651 21.64 10.34 -14.10
CA PRO A 651 23.04 10.72 -14.37
C PRO A 651 24.07 9.75 -13.82
N TRP A 652 23.69 9.02 -12.77
CA TRP A 652 24.54 8.09 -12.03
C TRP A 652 24.35 6.63 -12.46
N HIS A 653 23.47 6.33 -13.41
CA HIS A 653 23.28 4.97 -13.92
C HIS A 653 24.30 4.68 -15.04
N LEU A 654 25.47 4.17 -14.65
CA LEU A 654 26.61 3.97 -15.54
C LEU A 654 26.32 3.09 -16.78
N PRO A 655 25.41 2.09 -16.74
CA PRO A 655 25.02 1.35 -17.95
C PRO A 655 24.45 2.23 -19.08
N HIS A 656 23.82 3.38 -18.75
CA HIS A 656 23.37 4.33 -19.77
C HIS A 656 24.55 5.06 -20.45
N ARG A 657 25.63 5.32 -19.71
CA ARG A 657 26.86 5.92 -20.26
C ARG A 657 27.65 4.91 -21.09
N GLN A 658 27.73 3.65 -20.66
CA GLN A 658 28.30 2.56 -21.47
C GLN A 658 27.57 2.39 -22.81
N ARG A 659 26.23 2.55 -22.81
CA ARG A 659 25.45 2.55 -24.06
C ARG A 659 25.79 3.76 -24.94
N LEU A 660 25.99 4.94 -24.34
CA LEU A 660 26.41 6.14 -25.08
C LEU A 660 27.78 5.95 -25.74
N ILE A 661 28.75 5.36 -25.04
CA ILE A 661 30.07 4.99 -25.61
C ILE A 661 29.89 4.10 -26.85
N ARG A 662 29.07 3.04 -26.75
CA ARG A 662 28.77 2.17 -27.90
C ARG A 662 28.19 2.94 -29.09
N PHE A 663 27.35 3.94 -28.85
CA PHE A 663 26.84 4.79 -29.93
C PHE A 663 27.91 5.69 -30.54
N TYR A 664 28.85 6.24 -29.74
CA TYR A 664 29.99 6.99 -30.27
C TYR A 664 30.92 6.09 -31.10
N GLU A 665 31.21 4.87 -30.65
CA GLU A 665 32.04 3.91 -31.38
C GLU A 665 31.43 3.58 -32.75
N GLN A 666 30.13 3.28 -32.78
CA GLN A 666 29.43 3.01 -34.03
C GLN A 666 29.35 4.24 -34.95
N ALA A 667 29.14 5.43 -34.38
CA ALA A 667 29.16 6.68 -35.15
C ALA A 667 30.55 6.95 -35.75
N LYS A 668 31.63 6.68 -35.01
CA LYS A 668 33.03 6.86 -35.42
C LYS A 668 33.38 5.95 -36.60
N MET A 669 32.87 4.72 -36.62
CA MET A 669 33.07 3.79 -37.74
C MET A 669 32.41 4.29 -39.04
N VAL A 670 31.36 5.12 -38.95
CA VAL A 670 30.60 5.61 -40.10
C VAL A 670 31.03 7.04 -40.51
N SER A 671 31.38 7.91 -39.56
CA SER A 671 31.79 9.30 -39.80
C SER A 671 33.32 9.44 -39.76
N GLY A 672 33.95 9.42 -40.93
CA GLY A 672 35.40 9.59 -41.04
C GLY A 672 35.91 10.99 -40.68
N SER A 673 35.09 12.05 -40.85
CA SER A 673 35.50 13.43 -40.55
C SER A 673 35.48 13.77 -39.06
N ASP A 674 34.65 13.09 -38.26
CA ASP A 674 34.44 13.42 -36.84
C ASP A 674 35.16 12.45 -35.90
N ALA A 675 35.94 11.50 -36.44
CA ALA A 675 36.51 10.39 -35.68
C ALA A 675 37.34 10.85 -34.46
N ALA A 676 38.11 11.92 -34.60
CA ALA A 676 38.92 12.47 -33.50
C ALA A 676 38.07 13.14 -32.41
N MET A 677 36.95 13.77 -32.77
CA MET A 677 36.02 14.35 -31.79
C MET A 677 35.28 13.25 -31.04
N LEU A 678 34.79 12.23 -31.75
CA LEU A 678 34.10 11.10 -31.15
C LEU A 678 35.01 10.30 -30.22
N GLU A 679 36.29 10.16 -30.56
CA GLU A 679 37.27 9.53 -29.67
C GLU A 679 37.40 10.28 -28.34
N ARG A 680 37.55 11.60 -28.38
CA ARG A 680 37.61 12.40 -27.14
C ARG A 680 36.35 12.22 -26.29
N LEU A 681 35.17 12.16 -26.93
CA LEU A 681 33.91 11.94 -26.21
C LEU A 681 33.81 10.52 -25.61
N ILE A 682 34.41 9.51 -26.24
CA ILE A 682 34.53 8.16 -25.69
C ILE A 682 35.43 8.20 -24.46
N ASP A 683 36.63 8.79 -24.58
CA ASP A 683 37.60 8.93 -23.49
C ASP A 683 36.99 9.69 -22.30
N ASP A 684 36.27 10.79 -22.55
CA ASP A 684 35.60 11.58 -21.52
C ASP A 684 34.55 10.76 -20.73
N GLU A 685 33.72 9.97 -21.43
CA GLU A 685 32.72 9.12 -20.77
C GLU A 685 33.35 7.91 -20.07
N GLN A 686 34.44 7.34 -20.60
CA GLN A 686 35.20 6.27 -19.93
C GLN A 686 35.84 6.80 -18.64
N ASN A 687 36.52 7.94 -18.70
CA ASN A 687 37.08 8.61 -17.53
C ASN A 687 36.01 8.94 -16.49
N PHE A 688 34.82 9.37 -16.94
CA PHE A 688 33.68 9.59 -16.04
C PHE A 688 33.26 8.28 -15.35
N ILE A 689 33.07 7.20 -16.11
CA ILE A 689 32.69 5.89 -15.57
C ILE A 689 33.74 5.41 -14.56
N GLU A 690 35.03 5.45 -14.90
CA GLU A 690 36.11 5.01 -14.00
C GLU A 690 36.15 5.81 -12.70
N ARG A 691 36.03 7.14 -12.79
CA ARG A 691 36.01 8.03 -11.64
C ARG A 691 34.84 7.74 -10.69
N TYR A 692 33.64 7.55 -11.24
CA TYR A 692 32.41 7.44 -10.44
C TYR A 692 31.98 6.00 -10.12
N ASN A 693 32.51 4.98 -10.80
CA ASN A 693 32.24 3.57 -10.51
C ASN A 693 32.40 3.18 -9.02
N PRO A 694 33.45 3.62 -8.29
CA PRO A 694 33.56 3.31 -6.87
C PRO A 694 32.52 4.06 -6.02
N GLU A 695 32.10 5.25 -6.45
CA GLU A 695 31.18 6.13 -5.70
C GLU A 695 29.71 5.78 -5.91
N VAL A 696 29.33 5.28 -7.08
CA VAL A 696 27.93 4.92 -7.36
C VAL A 696 27.55 3.60 -6.70
N PHE A 697 26.27 3.51 -6.35
CA PHE A 697 25.67 2.31 -5.78
C PHE A 697 25.85 1.09 -6.70
N SER A 698 26.04 -0.10 -6.14
CA SER A 698 26.41 -1.32 -6.90
C SER A 698 25.45 -1.66 -8.05
N ARG A 699 24.14 -1.43 -7.91
CA ARG A 699 23.16 -1.63 -9.00
C ARG A 699 23.26 -0.62 -10.15
N ASN A 700 23.87 0.54 -9.89
CA ASN A 700 24.14 1.58 -10.87
C ASN A 700 25.53 1.46 -11.50
N ARG A 701 26.35 0.50 -11.05
CA ARG A 701 27.68 0.27 -11.60
C ARG A 701 27.62 -0.34 -12.99
N ALA A 702 28.70 -0.11 -13.74
CA ALA A 702 29.02 -0.90 -14.90
C ALA A 702 29.08 -2.38 -14.51
N ARG A 703 28.48 -3.25 -15.33
CA ARG A 703 28.66 -4.70 -15.22
C ARG A 703 29.94 -5.13 -15.90
#